data_AF-A0A9D5NK72-F1
#
_entry.id   AF-A0A9D5NK72-F1
#
_cell.length_a   1.000
_cell.length_b   1.000
_cell.length_c   1.000
_cell.angle_alpha   90.00
_cell.angle_beta   90.00
_cell.angle_gamma   90.00
#
_symmetry.space_group_name_H-M   'P 1'
#
loop_
_entity.id
_entity.type
_entity.pdbx_description
1 polymer ?
#
loop_
_entity_poly.entity_id
_entity_poly.type
_entity_poly.pdbx_seq_one_letter_code
_entity_poly.pdbx_strand_id
1 'polypeptide(L)'
;MKRIYNYMLLAIMALATVSCLDEMNKDFPSAESGDEVQFGLSLPGLTKTIHGDRNGDAYPIYWVDGDRVQVYSPQCLADRNNAEYKVSVSSATQNYATSLTPTGDYGVQWGNQAAVFYSVYPSGEYTITDDGNTIKNLKINFSDDFEVINGVVTPKQADCLMFAKTSTVPVGETVNLAYSPMATAVIFTLNGPSDKDGSVNHEHTIQSIKLIAPEGTYIAGGFDVKLATSGDNSGKYVWTNWVEGAAKSNVITAQLFDKATGEFHKIKKGEKIRMSLFLAPLENLGITNDWKIEILVQTDITEKDNSGKDVTKTVNKTFRKSLGMKNDDGTAVGTTLKPGMVHELPALPNLDVSAGTEWGTGDWMTNIPRNVYLSEISIPGTWNSLNSDCQSNTSISEQYALGVRAFHLDTRWKASKNGALGQIINPTITGLSVCDGSTSYSVFGESGRVNGTAAQTFQSCLETIVRNLNPAEYMVVFCTFAQDSYSGDNCPSTWMKAISDACDNIYNSTDEELKGKIYDASALTEDTLIGDVLNHVIVVINLDNTFDNYTLPDTSKCLFTYVPMNLESDHYTGTKATIDGHIDPLYYSSKQPSGISMYTSHAQISTTGSSAVNCGDRGYSHPLTNRDNLVNAIWDWSKTNYGSPNYKHDHWMYLGLGGYILTSSGGNGSGYDTIENRYAPMVYNRIDEMGKNDVPYYPVGIILMNNKHGGKYTTTNTTGTTTTLTYDFAGVCEKILLLNNAYRLQYDPDKPSNYNPNAKTKSAAPSYSSGMNDSNVAAFGWD
;
A
#
# COMPACT_ATOMS: atom_id res chain seq x y z
N MET A 1 29.66 -64.87 -17.21
CA MET A 1 29.39 -63.89 -16.14
C MET A 1 29.42 -62.48 -16.74
N LYS A 2 28.84 -61.49 -16.04
CA LYS A 2 28.88 -60.02 -16.19
C LYS A 2 29.83 -59.37 -17.25
N ARG A 3 29.51 -58.22 -17.88
CA ARG A 3 28.28 -57.40 -18.09
C ARG A 3 28.68 -56.18 -18.99
N ILE A 4 27.69 -55.32 -19.32
CA ILE A 4 27.78 -53.94 -19.88
C ILE A 4 27.87 -53.85 -21.42
N TYR A 5 27.15 -52.86 -21.97
CA TYR A 5 26.95 -52.58 -23.39
C TYR A 5 27.03 -51.05 -23.63
N ASN A 6 27.18 -50.67 -24.90
CA ASN A 6 27.41 -49.30 -25.36
C ASN A 6 26.19 -48.36 -25.24
N TYR A 7 26.45 -47.05 -25.23
CA TYR A 7 25.53 -46.01 -25.72
C TYR A 7 26.28 -45.07 -26.67
N MET A 8 25.71 -44.79 -27.84
CA MET A 8 26.10 -43.67 -28.70
C MET A 8 24.95 -43.26 -29.63
N LEU A 9 24.82 -41.94 -29.81
CA LEU A 9 24.14 -41.16 -30.86
C LEU A 9 23.08 -41.83 -31.75
N LEU A 10 21.92 -41.17 -31.85
CA LEU A 10 21.59 -40.45 -33.09
C LEU A 10 20.57 -39.34 -32.84
N ALA A 11 20.73 -38.21 -33.54
CA ALA A 11 19.78 -37.11 -33.59
C ALA A 11 19.64 -36.66 -35.06
N ILE A 12 18.41 -36.54 -35.56
CA ILE A 12 18.10 -35.99 -36.88
C ILE A 12 16.90 -35.07 -36.75
N MET A 13 17.00 -33.90 -37.38
CA MET A 13 15.98 -32.86 -37.45
C MET A 13 15.43 -32.81 -38.88
N ALA A 14 14.12 -32.65 -39.05
CA ALA A 14 13.48 -32.51 -40.36
C ALA A 14 12.31 -31.52 -40.30
N LEU A 15 12.17 -30.71 -41.35
CA LEU A 15 11.16 -29.65 -41.49
C LEU A 15 10.60 -29.64 -42.92
N ALA A 16 9.42 -29.02 -43.06
CA ALA A 16 8.77 -28.54 -44.30
C ALA A 16 7.73 -29.44 -45.04
N THR A 17 6.53 -28.86 -45.11
CA THR A 17 5.57 -28.80 -46.25
C THR A 17 4.66 -29.98 -46.68
N VAL A 18 3.40 -29.86 -46.22
CA VAL A 18 2.14 -29.79 -47.02
C VAL A 18 1.54 -31.06 -47.70
N SER A 19 0.23 -31.23 -47.45
CA SER A 19 -0.80 -32.00 -48.17
C SER A 19 -0.63 -33.52 -48.39
N CYS A 20 -1.39 -34.31 -47.63
CA CYS A 20 -2.69 -34.81 -48.11
C CYS A 20 -3.63 -35.11 -46.92
N LEU A 21 -4.94 -35.20 -47.18
CA LEU A 21 -5.88 -35.92 -46.30
C LEU A 21 -5.94 -37.36 -46.81
N ASP A 22 -5.36 -38.30 -46.08
CA ASP A 22 -5.49 -39.74 -46.34
C ASP A 22 -5.58 -40.51 -45.02
N GLU A 23 -6.35 -41.61 -45.03
CA GLU A 23 -6.72 -42.39 -43.85
C GLU A 23 -5.53 -43.19 -43.29
N MET A 24 -4.78 -42.61 -42.35
CA MET A 24 -3.85 -43.38 -41.51
C MET A 24 -4.58 -43.98 -40.30
N ASN A 25 -5.34 -45.04 -40.55
CA ASN A 25 -5.72 -45.99 -39.51
C ASN A 25 -4.44 -46.71 -39.05
N LYS A 26 -3.72 -46.09 -38.13
CA LYS A 26 -2.59 -46.67 -37.40
C LYS A 26 -3.09 -47.06 -36.03
N ASP A 27 -3.02 -48.36 -35.74
CA ASP A 27 -3.05 -48.85 -34.37
C ASP A 27 -1.82 -48.29 -33.64
N PHE A 28 -1.98 -47.12 -33.02
CA PHE A 28 -1.13 -46.75 -31.90
C PHE A 28 -1.36 -47.79 -30.81
N PRO A 29 -0.32 -48.27 -30.09
CA PRO A 29 -0.54 -49.09 -28.92
C PRO A 29 -1.45 -48.33 -27.96
N SER A 30 -2.53 -48.97 -27.51
CA SER A 30 -3.45 -48.38 -26.54
C SER A 30 -2.68 -48.02 -25.28
N ALA A 31 -2.63 -46.73 -24.95
CA ALA A 31 -1.81 -46.23 -23.85
C ALA A 31 -2.12 -46.96 -22.54
N GLU A 32 -1.08 -47.38 -21.84
CA GLU A 32 -1.20 -48.13 -20.59
C GLU A 32 -1.21 -47.20 -19.38
N SER A 33 -1.57 -47.77 -18.22
CA SER A 33 -1.57 -47.05 -16.94
C SER A 33 -0.15 -46.58 -16.62
N GLY A 34 0.08 -45.27 -16.55
CA GLY A 34 1.40 -44.67 -16.37
C GLY A 34 1.98 -43.97 -17.61
N ASP A 35 1.41 -44.15 -18.80
CA ASP A 35 1.79 -43.36 -19.97
C ASP A 35 1.40 -41.88 -19.79
N GLU A 36 2.23 -40.96 -20.30
CA GLU A 36 1.95 -39.53 -20.22
C GLU A 36 0.77 -39.12 -21.12
N VAL A 37 -0.05 -38.19 -20.61
CA VAL A 37 -1.20 -37.64 -21.31
C VAL A 37 -0.73 -36.73 -22.44
N GLN A 38 -1.14 -37.05 -23.69
CA GLN A 38 -0.86 -36.20 -24.84
C GLN A 38 -1.92 -35.10 -24.98
N PHE A 39 -1.46 -33.85 -25.09
CA PHE A 39 -2.31 -32.69 -25.29
C PHE A 39 -2.26 -32.21 -26.74
N GLY A 40 -3.42 -31.82 -27.28
CA GLY A 40 -3.56 -31.52 -28.70
C GLY A 40 -2.92 -30.20 -29.13
N LEU A 41 -2.37 -30.19 -30.35
CA LEU A 41 -1.95 -28.98 -31.09
C LEU A 41 -3.13 -28.04 -31.43
N SER A 42 -4.36 -28.48 -31.14
CA SER A 42 -5.59 -27.73 -31.35
C SER A 42 -6.13 -27.27 -30.00
N LEU A 43 -5.87 -26.01 -29.66
CA LEU A 43 -6.56 -25.30 -28.56
C LEU A 43 -7.55 -24.28 -29.17
N PRO A 44 -8.70 -24.72 -29.73
CA PRO A 44 -9.65 -23.81 -30.38
C PRO A 44 -10.46 -23.05 -29.32
N GLY A 45 -9.90 -21.98 -28.78
CA GLY A 45 -10.56 -21.15 -27.78
C GLY A 45 -9.63 -20.14 -27.10
N LEU A 46 -9.73 -18.88 -27.54
CA LEU A 46 -9.50 -17.65 -26.75
C LEU A 46 -8.41 -17.70 -25.67
N THR A 47 -7.14 -17.73 -26.09
CA THR A 47 -5.98 -17.77 -25.18
C THR A 47 -4.75 -17.08 -25.77
N LYS A 48 -4.00 -16.21 -25.06
CA LYS A 48 -4.10 -15.66 -23.69
C LYS A 48 -3.65 -14.16 -23.60
N THR A 49 -3.40 -13.69 -22.38
CA THR A 49 -2.65 -12.47 -21.96
C THR A 49 -2.96 -11.11 -22.61
N ILE A 50 -2.77 -10.93 -23.91
CA ILE A 50 -2.90 -9.65 -24.61
C ILE A 50 -4.16 -9.65 -25.50
N HIS A 51 -5.06 -8.71 -25.24
CA HIS A 51 -6.16 -8.42 -26.15
C HIS A 51 -5.63 -7.75 -27.43
N GLY A 52 -5.73 -8.45 -28.56
CA GLY A 52 -5.43 -7.86 -29.86
C GLY A 52 -6.43 -6.76 -30.24
N ASP A 53 -6.30 -6.23 -31.46
CA ASP A 53 -7.28 -5.26 -31.97
C ASP A 53 -8.62 -5.92 -32.27
N ARG A 54 -9.70 -5.16 -32.00
CA ARG A 54 -11.08 -5.63 -32.13
C ARG A 54 -11.36 -6.10 -33.56
N ASN A 55 -11.77 -7.37 -33.69
CA ASN A 55 -12.08 -7.99 -34.97
C ASN A 55 -13.59 -8.31 -35.03
N GLY A 56 -14.36 -7.39 -35.60
CA GLY A 56 -15.82 -7.43 -35.57
C GLY A 56 -16.34 -7.26 -34.14
N ASP A 57 -17.10 -8.24 -33.65
CA ASP A 57 -17.66 -8.24 -32.28
C ASP A 57 -16.87 -9.11 -31.29
N ALA A 58 -15.64 -9.50 -31.66
CA ALA A 58 -14.74 -10.27 -30.81
C ALA A 58 -13.38 -9.59 -30.66
N TYR A 59 -12.72 -9.87 -29.53
CA TYR A 59 -11.31 -9.57 -29.33
C TYR A 59 -10.50 -10.86 -29.55
N PRO A 60 -9.53 -10.90 -30.49
CA PRO A 60 -8.60 -12.01 -30.59
C PRO A 60 -7.65 -11.99 -29.39
N ILE A 61 -7.19 -13.18 -29.01
CA ILE A 61 -6.42 -13.44 -27.79
C ILE A 61 -5.31 -14.43 -28.18
N TYR A 62 -4.07 -14.23 -27.70
CA TYR A 62 -2.86 -14.91 -28.21
C TYR A 62 -1.93 -15.41 -27.10
N TRP A 63 -1.37 -16.61 -27.20
CA TRP A 63 -0.39 -17.10 -26.20
C TRP A 63 0.94 -16.35 -26.33
N VAL A 64 1.68 -16.26 -25.22
CA VAL A 64 3.08 -15.83 -25.18
C VAL A 64 3.97 -17.04 -24.91
N ASP A 65 5.14 -17.13 -25.56
CA ASP A 65 6.04 -18.27 -25.36
C ASP A 65 6.62 -18.25 -23.94
N GLY A 66 6.40 -19.33 -23.17
CA GLY A 66 6.73 -19.34 -21.74
C GLY A 66 5.54 -19.25 -20.80
N ASP A 67 4.34 -18.97 -21.31
CA ASP A 67 3.08 -19.07 -20.55
C ASP A 67 2.99 -20.43 -19.83
N ARG A 68 2.50 -20.45 -18.58
CA ARG A 68 2.41 -21.68 -17.76
C ARG A 68 0.98 -22.03 -17.39
N VAL A 69 0.64 -23.31 -17.51
CA VAL A 69 -0.69 -23.86 -17.20
C VAL A 69 -0.55 -25.00 -16.18
N GLN A 70 -1.47 -25.06 -15.22
CA GLN A 70 -1.61 -26.23 -14.34
C GLN A 70 -2.66 -27.18 -14.93
N VAL A 71 -2.41 -28.48 -15.00
CA VAL A 71 -3.37 -29.48 -15.47
C VAL A 71 -3.61 -30.55 -14.40
N TYR A 72 -4.87 -30.84 -14.12
CA TYR A 72 -5.33 -31.82 -13.13
C TYR A 72 -6.35 -32.80 -13.72
N SER A 73 -6.35 -34.06 -13.27
CA SER A 73 -7.38 -35.05 -13.59
C SER A 73 -7.55 -36.08 -12.46
N PRO A 74 -8.72 -36.14 -11.77
CA PRO A 74 -8.93 -37.05 -10.65
C PRO A 74 -9.07 -38.54 -11.07
N GLN A 75 -9.08 -38.84 -12.36
CA GLN A 75 -9.10 -40.21 -12.89
C GLN A 75 -7.71 -40.71 -13.36
N CYS A 76 -6.72 -39.82 -13.41
CA CYS A 76 -5.32 -40.16 -13.65
C CYS A 76 -4.67 -40.81 -12.41
N LEU A 77 -3.44 -41.33 -12.55
CA LEU A 77 -2.77 -42.01 -11.45
C LEU A 77 -2.57 -41.11 -10.22
N ALA A 78 -2.72 -41.68 -9.02
CA ALA A 78 -2.37 -41.00 -7.78
C ALA A 78 -0.89 -40.57 -7.80
N ASP A 79 -0.60 -39.42 -7.19
CA ASP A 79 0.70 -38.72 -7.24
C ASP A 79 1.17 -38.30 -8.66
N ARG A 80 0.39 -38.58 -9.72
CA ARG A 80 0.65 -38.27 -11.14
C ARG A 80 -0.61 -37.73 -11.84
N ASN A 81 -1.54 -37.21 -11.03
CA ASN A 81 -2.83 -36.63 -11.43
C ASN A 81 -2.76 -35.12 -11.66
N ASN A 82 -1.61 -34.49 -11.41
CA ASN A 82 -1.40 -33.05 -11.44
C ASN A 82 0.00 -32.71 -11.98
N ALA A 83 0.12 -31.77 -12.92
CA ALA A 83 1.41 -31.23 -13.38
C ALA A 83 1.31 -29.81 -13.97
N GLU A 84 2.40 -29.05 -13.86
CA GLU A 84 2.58 -27.78 -14.56
C GLU A 84 3.19 -28.01 -15.96
N TYR A 85 2.73 -27.26 -16.96
CA TYR A 85 3.26 -27.28 -18.33
C TYR A 85 3.65 -25.88 -18.81
N LYS A 86 4.79 -25.78 -19.48
CA LYS A 86 5.17 -24.63 -20.31
C LYS A 86 4.47 -24.72 -21.67
N VAL A 87 3.78 -23.65 -22.04
CA VAL A 87 3.27 -23.39 -23.40
C VAL A 87 4.41 -22.91 -24.28
N SER A 88 4.46 -23.40 -25.52
CA SER A 88 5.34 -22.85 -26.55
C SER A 88 4.56 -22.46 -27.80
N VAL A 89 4.93 -21.36 -28.47
CA VAL A 89 4.27 -20.85 -29.69
C VAL A 89 5.24 -20.30 -30.72
N SER A 90 4.84 -20.31 -31.99
CA SER A 90 5.67 -19.90 -33.13
C SER A 90 5.51 -18.43 -33.56
N SER A 91 4.52 -17.71 -33.02
CA SER A 91 4.33 -16.27 -33.28
C SER A 91 3.50 -15.58 -32.18
N ALA A 92 3.70 -14.27 -32.01
CA ALA A 92 3.00 -13.43 -31.03
C ALA A 92 1.50 -13.20 -31.32
N THR A 93 0.97 -13.74 -32.42
CA THR A 93 -0.46 -13.70 -32.77
C THR A 93 -1.07 -15.10 -32.87
N GLN A 94 -0.51 -16.08 -32.16
CA GLN A 94 -0.95 -17.47 -32.19
C GLN A 94 -1.92 -17.76 -31.04
N ASN A 95 -3.17 -18.11 -31.37
CA ASN A 95 -4.25 -18.38 -30.40
C ASN A 95 -4.38 -19.87 -30.02
N TYR A 96 -3.33 -20.66 -30.22
CA TYR A 96 -3.22 -22.09 -29.88
C TYR A 96 -1.77 -22.44 -29.56
N ALA A 97 -1.53 -23.48 -28.76
CA ALA A 97 -0.16 -23.92 -28.43
C ALA A 97 0.49 -24.72 -29.57
N THR A 98 1.78 -24.52 -29.81
CA THR A 98 2.61 -25.41 -30.65
C THR A 98 3.07 -26.65 -29.86
N SER A 99 3.19 -26.55 -28.54
CA SER A 99 3.35 -27.68 -27.63
C SER A 99 3.03 -27.30 -26.18
N LEU A 100 2.69 -28.30 -25.37
CA LEU A 100 2.75 -28.23 -23.90
C LEU A 100 3.88 -29.17 -23.45
N THR A 101 4.77 -28.70 -22.59
CA THR A 101 5.91 -29.49 -22.06
C THR A 101 5.90 -29.44 -20.54
N PRO A 102 5.94 -30.58 -19.81
CA PRO A 102 6.02 -30.58 -18.36
C PRO A 102 7.21 -29.75 -17.86
N THR A 103 7.06 -29.04 -16.75
CA THR A 103 8.17 -28.28 -16.13
C THR A 103 8.93 -29.07 -15.06
N GLY A 104 8.38 -30.21 -14.62
CA GLY A 104 9.03 -31.19 -13.73
C GLY A 104 9.38 -32.50 -14.45
N ASP A 105 9.85 -33.49 -13.68
CA ASP A 105 10.33 -34.80 -14.18
C ASP A 105 9.28 -35.65 -14.93
N TYR A 106 8.00 -35.30 -14.83
CA TYR A 106 6.88 -36.04 -15.42
C TYR A 106 5.66 -35.13 -15.61
N GLY A 107 4.84 -35.43 -16.61
CA GLY A 107 3.49 -34.90 -16.80
C GLY A 107 2.43 -35.63 -15.98
N VAL A 108 1.18 -35.40 -16.36
CA VAL A 108 0.00 -36.14 -15.87
C VAL A 108 -0.02 -37.51 -16.59
N GLN A 109 -0.30 -38.59 -15.86
CA GLN A 109 -0.22 -39.96 -16.38
C GLN A 109 -1.56 -40.69 -16.33
N TRP A 110 -1.87 -41.43 -17.40
CA TRP A 110 -3.14 -42.13 -17.56
C TRP A 110 -3.42 -43.14 -16.44
N GLY A 111 -4.65 -43.14 -15.94
CA GLY A 111 -5.22 -44.21 -15.13
C GLY A 111 -6.03 -45.20 -15.97
N ASN A 112 -6.66 -46.17 -15.32
CA ASN A 112 -7.35 -47.31 -15.98
C ASN A 112 -8.75 -46.98 -16.56
N GLN A 113 -9.14 -45.70 -16.64
CA GLN A 113 -10.50 -45.30 -16.98
C GLN A 113 -10.54 -43.97 -17.72
N ALA A 114 -11.62 -43.72 -18.48
CA ALA A 114 -11.85 -42.44 -19.14
C ALA A 114 -11.88 -41.28 -18.13
N ALA A 115 -11.23 -40.18 -18.48
CA ALA A 115 -10.85 -39.13 -17.55
C ALA A 115 -11.54 -37.78 -17.85
N VAL A 116 -11.64 -36.93 -16.84
CA VAL A 116 -12.01 -35.53 -16.98
C VAL A 116 -10.77 -34.69 -16.68
N PHE A 117 -10.34 -33.91 -17.66
CA PHE A 117 -9.22 -32.99 -17.49
C PHE A 117 -9.72 -31.59 -17.15
N TYR A 118 -9.07 -30.98 -16.17
CA TYR A 118 -9.23 -29.61 -15.77
C TYR A 118 -7.88 -28.90 -15.94
N SER A 119 -7.89 -27.64 -16.35
CA SER A 119 -6.67 -26.84 -16.39
C SER A 119 -6.95 -25.39 -16.03
N VAL A 120 -5.96 -24.72 -15.46
CA VAL A 120 -6.02 -23.33 -15.00
C VAL A 120 -4.77 -22.60 -15.49
N TYR A 121 -4.92 -21.33 -15.84
CA TYR A 121 -3.79 -20.41 -16.01
C TYR A 121 -4.05 -19.13 -15.21
N PRO A 122 -2.99 -18.51 -14.64
CA PRO A 122 -1.60 -18.96 -14.71
C PRO A 122 -1.39 -20.23 -13.88
N SER A 123 -0.27 -20.91 -14.01
CA SER A 123 0.22 -21.72 -12.90
C SER A 123 0.60 -20.78 -11.74
N GLY A 124 0.30 -21.13 -10.50
CA GLY A 124 0.47 -20.22 -9.36
C GLY A 124 -0.05 -20.79 -8.04
N GLU A 125 -0.09 -19.94 -7.01
CA GLU A 125 -0.31 -20.31 -5.61
C GLU A 125 -1.80 -20.54 -5.25
N TYR A 126 -2.45 -21.45 -5.96
CA TYR A 126 -3.81 -21.91 -5.67
C TYR A 126 -3.85 -23.42 -5.43
N THR A 127 -4.86 -23.89 -4.68
CA THR A 127 -5.05 -25.32 -4.40
C THR A 127 -6.22 -25.87 -5.19
N ILE A 128 -5.97 -26.91 -6.00
CA ILE A 128 -7.03 -27.73 -6.61
C ILE A 128 -7.40 -28.83 -5.62
N THR A 129 -8.69 -29.03 -5.33
CA THR A 129 -9.15 -30.11 -4.45
C THR A 129 -9.11 -31.48 -5.13
N ASP A 130 -9.08 -32.56 -4.35
CA ASP A 130 -9.04 -33.95 -4.84
C ASP A 130 -10.13 -34.27 -5.88
N ASP A 131 -11.32 -33.63 -5.77
CA ASP A 131 -12.43 -33.77 -6.73
C ASP A 131 -12.18 -33.08 -8.09
N GLY A 132 -11.03 -32.41 -8.24
CA GLY A 132 -10.50 -31.78 -9.45
C GLY A 132 -11.21 -30.54 -9.94
N ASN A 133 -12.35 -30.19 -9.34
CA ASN A 133 -13.22 -29.15 -9.87
C ASN A 133 -13.39 -27.94 -8.93
N THR A 134 -12.97 -28.01 -7.66
CA THR A 134 -12.87 -26.82 -6.80
C THR A 134 -11.43 -26.29 -6.81
N ILE A 135 -11.29 -24.98 -7.03
CA ILE A 135 -10.00 -24.28 -7.05
C ILE A 135 -10.07 -23.19 -5.99
N LYS A 136 -9.10 -23.18 -5.08
CA LYS A 136 -9.05 -22.29 -3.92
C LYS A 136 -7.92 -21.29 -3.96
N ASN A 137 -8.13 -20.12 -3.36
CA ASN A 137 -7.16 -19.03 -3.27
C ASN A 137 -6.71 -18.49 -4.64
N LEU A 138 -7.60 -18.48 -5.65
CA LEU A 138 -7.37 -17.67 -6.85
C LEU A 138 -7.40 -16.19 -6.46
N LYS A 139 -6.67 -15.36 -7.20
CA LYS A 139 -6.48 -13.94 -6.87
C LYS A 139 -6.53 -13.08 -8.11
N ILE A 140 -7.20 -11.94 -8.02
CA ILE A 140 -6.95 -10.80 -8.92
C ILE A 140 -6.46 -9.63 -8.06
N ASN A 141 -5.35 -9.00 -8.48
CA ASN A 141 -4.72 -7.91 -7.75
C ASN A 141 -5.55 -6.61 -7.86
N PHE A 142 -5.90 -6.02 -6.71
CA PHE A 142 -6.55 -4.70 -6.62
C PHE A 142 -5.58 -3.52 -6.85
N SER A 143 -4.29 -3.81 -6.96
CA SER A 143 -3.28 -2.87 -7.41
C SER A 143 -2.09 -3.67 -7.91
N ASP A 144 -1.58 -3.29 -9.08
CA ASP A 144 -0.44 -3.94 -9.68
C ASP A 144 0.31 -2.96 -10.60
N ASP A 145 1.50 -3.36 -11.07
CA ASP A 145 2.19 -2.65 -12.15
C ASP A 145 1.58 -3.00 -13.50
N PHE A 146 1.35 -1.99 -14.34
CA PHE A 146 0.80 -2.20 -15.69
C PHE A 146 1.87 -1.88 -16.73
N GLU A 147 2.05 -2.77 -17.70
CA GLU A 147 3.04 -2.57 -18.75
C GLU A 147 2.48 -1.72 -19.89
N VAL A 148 3.26 -0.73 -20.35
CA VAL A 148 2.92 0.12 -21.49
C VAL A 148 3.54 -0.44 -22.77
N ILE A 149 2.80 -1.27 -23.50
CA ILE A 149 3.26 -1.88 -24.74
C ILE A 149 2.64 -1.12 -25.92
N ASN A 150 3.46 -0.37 -26.67
CA ASN A 150 3.06 0.38 -27.87
C ASN A 150 1.86 1.35 -27.67
N GLY A 151 1.73 1.97 -26.50
CA GLY A 151 0.61 2.86 -26.15
C GLY A 151 -0.66 2.15 -25.66
N VAL A 152 -0.61 0.83 -25.50
CA VAL A 152 -1.61 0.04 -24.77
C VAL A 152 -1.07 -0.24 -23.37
N VAL A 153 -1.88 0.01 -22.35
CA VAL A 153 -1.58 -0.31 -20.95
C VAL A 153 -2.31 -1.60 -20.61
N THR A 154 -1.53 -2.67 -20.40
CA THR A 154 -2.03 -4.02 -20.13
C THR A 154 -1.79 -4.43 -18.68
N PRO A 155 -2.72 -5.18 -18.04
CA PRO A 155 -2.48 -5.79 -16.72
C PRO A 155 -1.30 -6.77 -16.75
N LYS A 156 -0.74 -7.11 -15.59
CA LYS A 156 0.14 -8.29 -15.49
C LYS A 156 -0.57 -9.52 -16.04
N GLN A 157 0.19 -10.37 -16.73
CA GLN A 157 -0.31 -11.62 -17.29
C GLN A 157 -0.90 -12.56 -16.23
N ALA A 158 -0.47 -12.43 -14.97
CA ALA A 158 -0.95 -13.20 -13.83
C ALA A 158 -2.46 -13.04 -13.58
N ASP A 159 -3.01 -11.83 -13.72
CA ASP A 159 -4.45 -11.56 -13.51
C ASP A 159 -5.32 -12.08 -14.68
N CYS A 160 -4.73 -12.60 -15.76
CA CYS A 160 -5.45 -13.13 -16.93
C CYS A 160 -6.04 -14.53 -16.66
N LEU A 161 -6.81 -14.67 -15.59
CA LEU A 161 -7.35 -15.95 -15.11
C LEU A 161 -8.29 -16.60 -16.13
N MET A 162 -8.01 -17.85 -16.48
CA MET A 162 -8.90 -18.69 -17.31
C MET A 162 -8.77 -20.17 -16.91
N PHE A 163 -9.77 -20.97 -17.28
CA PHE A 163 -9.79 -22.43 -17.09
C PHE A 163 -10.15 -23.17 -18.37
N ALA A 164 -9.69 -24.40 -18.51
CA ALA A 164 -10.20 -25.37 -19.47
C ALA A 164 -10.85 -26.57 -18.76
N LYS A 165 -11.78 -27.23 -19.45
CA LYS A 165 -12.38 -28.49 -19.01
C LYS A 165 -12.63 -29.39 -20.21
N THR A 166 -12.13 -30.62 -20.16
CA THR A 166 -12.31 -31.62 -21.21
C THR A 166 -12.95 -32.86 -20.61
N SER A 167 -14.25 -33.03 -20.84
CA SER A 167 -15.07 -34.11 -20.28
C SER A 167 -14.85 -35.45 -20.99
N THR A 168 -14.67 -36.53 -20.22
CA THR A 168 -14.84 -37.92 -20.68
C THR A 168 -13.91 -38.33 -21.83
N VAL A 169 -12.61 -38.04 -21.70
CA VAL A 169 -11.59 -38.44 -22.68
C VAL A 169 -11.22 -39.92 -22.45
N PRO A 170 -11.29 -40.81 -23.46
CA PRO A 170 -10.81 -42.19 -23.35
C PRO A 170 -9.31 -42.27 -23.04
N VAL A 171 -8.87 -43.40 -22.48
CA VAL A 171 -7.44 -43.62 -22.18
C VAL A 171 -6.62 -43.63 -23.47
N GLY A 172 -5.56 -42.83 -23.52
CA GLY A 172 -4.66 -42.69 -24.67
C GLY A 172 -5.12 -41.72 -25.76
N GLU A 173 -6.33 -41.15 -25.66
CA GLU A 173 -6.82 -40.15 -26.62
C GLU A 173 -6.21 -38.76 -26.38
N THR A 174 -6.13 -37.96 -27.44
CA THR A 174 -5.53 -36.61 -27.36
C THR A 174 -6.44 -35.64 -26.60
N VAL A 175 -5.94 -35.06 -25.50
CA VAL A 175 -6.68 -34.11 -24.67
C VAL A 175 -6.62 -32.69 -25.27
N ASN A 176 -7.77 -32.16 -25.69
CA ASN A 176 -7.88 -30.78 -26.19
C ASN A 176 -8.38 -29.86 -25.06
N LEU A 177 -7.52 -28.97 -24.56
CA LEU A 177 -7.83 -28.01 -23.49
C LEU A 177 -8.35 -26.68 -24.06
N ALA A 178 -9.65 -26.61 -24.36
CA ALA A 178 -10.29 -25.35 -24.74
C ALA A 178 -10.56 -24.50 -23.49
N TYR A 179 -9.97 -23.30 -23.40
CA TYR A 179 -10.11 -22.42 -22.24
C TYR A 179 -11.26 -21.41 -22.40
N SER A 180 -11.79 -20.97 -21.26
CA SER A 180 -12.77 -19.88 -21.11
C SER A 180 -12.31 -18.89 -20.03
N PRO A 181 -12.48 -17.57 -20.21
CA PRO A 181 -12.11 -16.59 -19.20
C PRO A 181 -12.84 -16.75 -17.86
N MET A 182 -12.08 -16.64 -16.77
CA MET A 182 -12.65 -16.28 -15.45
C MET A 182 -12.66 -14.77 -15.30
N ALA A 183 -11.50 -14.13 -15.53
CA ALA A 183 -11.35 -12.69 -15.42
C ALA A 183 -12.28 -11.94 -16.39
N THR A 184 -12.96 -10.92 -15.87
CA THR A 184 -13.72 -9.95 -16.66
C THR A 184 -12.77 -8.83 -17.07
N ALA A 185 -12.64 -8.55 -18.37
CA ALA A 185 -11.82 -7.42 -18.84
C ALA A 185 -12.68 -6.17 -19.00
N VAL A 186 -12.20 -5.03 -18.50
CA VAL A 186 -12.72 -3.70 -18.82
C VAL A 186 -11.69 -2.98 -19.68
N ILE A 187 -12.12 -2.51 -20.85
CA ILE A 187 -11.28 -1.80 -21.84
C ILE A 187 -11.83 -0.39 -22.04
N PHE A 188 -10.96 0.61 -22.07
CA PHE A 188 -11.33 2.00 -22.36
C PHE A 188 -10.16 2.76 -23.00
N THR A 189 -10.40 3.98 -23.47
CA THR A 189 -9.35 4.87 -23.99
C THR A 189 -9.28 6.14 -23.14
N LEU A 190 -8.10 6.48 -22.64
CA LEU A 190 -7.79 7.80 -22.10
C LEU A 190 -7.33 8.71 -23.25
N ASN A 191 -7.97 9.87 -23.42
CA ASN A 191 -7.52 10.90 -24.36
C ASN A 191 -6.67 11.96 -23.63
N GLY A 192 -5.63 12.46 -24.28
CA GLY A 192 -4.77 13.53 -23.76
C GLY A 192 -5.45 14.89 -23.60
N PRO A 193 -4.73 15.90 -23.09
CA PRO A 193 -5.27 17.22 -22.78
C PRO A 193 -6.01 17.93 -23.93
N SER A 194 -6.92 18.82 -23.55
CA SER A 194 -7.67 19.70 -24.45
C SER A 194 -6.93 21.01 -24.78
N ASP A 195 -7.44 21.75 -25.75
CA ASP A 195 -6.77 22.90 -26.39
C ASP A 195 -6.54 24.14 -25.48
N LYS A 196 -7.15 24.19 -24.29
CA LYS A 196 -7.26 25.42 -23.48
C LYS A 196 -5.95 25.91 -22.85
N ASP A 197 -4.91 25.07 -22.78
CA ASP A 197 -3.62 25.40 -22.16
C ASP A 197 -2.65 26.16 -23.11
N GLY A 198 -2.98 26.27 -24.41
CA GLY A 198 -2.19 27.01 -25.42
C GLY A 198 -0.82 26.38 -25.79
N SER A 199 -0.23 25.58 -24.91
CA SER A 199 1.02 24.86 -25.12
C SER A 199 0.78 23.51 -25.80
N VAL A 200 0.92 23.47 -27.13
CA VAL A 200 0.78 22.23 -27.93
C VAL A 200 1.81 21.12 -27.62
N ASN A 201 2.80 21.39 -26.76
CA ASN A 201 3.93 20.50 -26.48
C ASN A 201 4.17 20.21 -24.98
N HIS A 202 3.28 20.60 -24.06
CA HIS A 202 3.47 20.27 -22.63
C HIS A 202 3.25 18.76 -22.37
N GLU A 203 4.05 18.18 -21.49
CA GLU A 203 4.00 16.78 -21.11
C GLU A 203 3.34 16.64 -19.74
N HIS A 204 2.15 16.05 -19.70
CA HIS A 204 1.43 15.81 -18.45
C HIS A 204 1.62 14.33 -18.07
N THR A 205 2.07 14.08 -16.85
CA THR A 205 2.56 12.76 -16.45
C THR A 205 1.44 11.97 -15.80
N ILE A 206 0.97 10.89 -16.43
CA ILE A 206 -0.05 10.00 -15.85
C ILE A 206 0.61 9.05 -14.84
N GLN A 207 0.05 9.05 -13.64
CA GLN A 207 0.60 8.43 -12.44
C GLN A 207 -0.13 7.10 -12.21
N SER A 208 -1.43 7.19 -11.91
CA SER A 208 -2.29 6.03 -11.71
C SER A 208 -3.65 6.23 -12.39
N ILE A 209 -4.34 5.14 -12.70
CA ILE A 209 -5.74 5.14 -13.08
C ILE A 209 -6.45 4.07 -12.26
N LYS A 210 -7.46 4.46 -11.48
CA LYS A 210 -8.29 3.53 -10.72
C LYS A 210 -9.62 3.29 -11.41
N LEU A 211 -10.12 2.05 -11.35
CA LEU A 211 -11.54 1.73 -11.50
C LEU A 211 -12.11 1.50 -10.11
N ILE A 212 -13.18 2.20 -9.77
CA ILE A 212 -13.82 2.20 -8.46
C ILE A 212 -15.26 1.74 -8.65
N ALA A 213 -15.62 0.59 -8.07
CA ALA A 213 -16.98 0.12 -7.91
C ALA A 213 -17.63 0.72 -6.64
N PRO A 214 -18.97 0.64 -6.48
CA PRO A 214 -19.67 1.14 -5.30
C PRO A 214 -19.18 0.46 -4.01
N GLU A 215 -19.39 1.10 -2.87
CA GLU A 215 -19.05 0.50 -1.58
C GLU A 215 -19.78 -0.85 -1.38
N GLY A 216 -19.09 -1.83 -0.81
CA GLY A 216 -19.57 -3.21 -0.69
C GLY A 216 -19.56 -4.03 -2.01
N THR A 217 -19.29 -3.41 -3.17
CA THR A 217 -19.24 -4.09 -4.47
C THR A 217 -17.80 -4.51 -4.80
N TYR A 218 -17.41 -5.71 -4.35
CA TYR A 218 -16.05 -6.22 -4.53
C TYR A 218 -15.78 -6.68 -5.98
N ILE A 219 -14.62 -6.32 -6.51
CA ILE A 219 -14.19 -6.58 -7.90
C ILE A 219 -12.76 -7.16 -7.99
N ALA A 220 -12.04 -7.28 -6.88
CA ALA A 220 -10.68 -7.83 -6.80
C ALA A 220 -10.41 -8.36 -5.38
N GLY A 221 -9.42 -9.26 -5.23
CA GLY A 221 -9.13 -9.97 -3.98
C GLY A 221 -8.91 -11.47 -4.18
N GLY A 222 -8.84 -12.23 -3.08
CA GLY A 222 -8.70 -13.69 -3.06
C GLY A 222 -10.04 -14.44 -2.98
N PHE A 223 -10.22 -15.50 -3.77
CA PHE A 223 -11.51 -16.18 -3.97
C PHE A 223 -11.41 -17.69 -4.31
N ASP A 224 -12.52 -18.39 -4.10
CA ASP A 224 -12.70 -19.82 -4.44
C ASP A 224 -13.75 -19.99 -5.56
N VAL A 225 -13.48 -20.89 -6.52
CA VAL A 225 -14.41 -21.26 -7.62
C VAL A 225 -14.62 -22.78 -7.72
N LYS A 226 -15.78 -23.18 -8.23
CA LYS A 226 -16.11 -24.57 -8.59
C LYS A 226 -16.46 -24.69 -10.07
N LEU A 227 -15.62 -25.38 -10.84
CA LEU A 227 -15.86 -25.70 -12.24
C LEU A 227 -17.04 -26.69 -12.37
N ALA A 228 -17.84 -26.56 -13.43
CA ALA A 228 -19.02 -27.41 -13.59
C ALA A 228 -18.67 -28.91 -13.63
N THR A 229 -19.52 -29.76 -13.03
CA THR A 229 -19.32 -31.22 -12.94
C THR A 229 -19.68 -31.94 -14.25
N SER A 230 -19.58 -33.28 -14.28
CA SER A 230 -19.83 -34.10 -15.47
C SER A 230 -21.23 -33.90 -16.07
N GLY A 231 -21.31 -33.68 -17.38
CA GLY A 231 -22.56 -33.52 -18.13
C GLY A 231 -22.82 -32.10 -18.64
N ASP A 232 -22.27 -31.07 -17.98
CA ASP A 232 -22.30 -29.69 -18.47
C ASP A 232 -20.99 -29.32 -19.19
N ASN A 233 -21.07 -29.09 -20.51
CA ASN A 233 -19.97 -28.63 -21.35
C ASN A 233 -20.06 -27.11 -21.68
N SER A 234 -20.94 -26.34 -21.02
CA SER A 234 -21.22 -24.93 -21.37
C SER A 234 -20.13 -23.92 -21.00
N GLY A 235 -18.92 -24.37 -20.64
CA GLY A 235 -17.79 -23.50 -20.31
C GLY A 235 -18.04 -22.64 -19.07
N LYS A 236 -18.68 -23.20 -18.04
CA LYS A 236 -19.07 -22.47 -16.82
C LYS A 236 -18.33 -22.95 -15.57
N TYR A 237 -18.17 -21.99 -14.67
CA TYR A 237 -17.74 -22.14 -13.30
C TYR A 237 -18.75 -21.40 -12.40
N VAL A 238 -18.78 -21.77 -11.13
CA VAL A 238 -19.62 -21.16 -10.08
C VAL A 238 -18.70 -20.64 -9.01
N TRP A 239 -18.72 -19.33 -8.76
CA TRP A 239 -18.05 -18.73 -7.61
C TRP A 239 -18.61 -19.33 -6.32
N THR A 240 -17.75 -19.74 -5.39
CA THR A 240 -18.22 -20.32 -4.11
C THR A 240 -18.22 -19.29 -2.98
N ASN A 241 -17.11 -18.55 -2.78
CA ASN A 241 -17.00 -17.45 -1.81
C ASN A 241 -15.76 -16.57 -2.14
N TRP A 242 -15.71 -15.36 -1.56
CA TRP A 242 -14.42 -14.72 -1.26
C TRP A 242 -13.69 -15.53 -0.17
N VAL A 243 -12.36 -15.57 -0.19
CA VAL A 243 -11.59 -16.25 0.88
C VAL A 243 -11.78 -15.50 2.20
N GLU A 244 -12.10 -16.23 3.27
CA GLU A 244 -12.30 -15.66 4.60
C GLU A 244 -10.98 -15.09 5.15
N GLY A 245 -11.03 -13.88 5.71
CA GLY A 245 -9.85 -13.14 6.16
C GLY A 245 -9.01 -12.49 5.05
N ALA A 246 -9.21 -12.83 3.76
CA ALA A 246 -8.40 -12.28 2.68
C ALA A 246 -8.79 -10.85 2.31
N ALA A 247 -7.78 -10.04 1.93
CA ALA A 247 -7.98 -8.71 1.39
C ALA A 247 -8.82 -8.74 0.09
N LYS A 248 -9.87 -7.91 0.07
CA LYS A 248 -10.82 -7.75 -1.03
C LYS A 248 -11.07 -6.26 -1.27
N SER A 249 -11.35 -5.85 -2.50
CA SER A 249 -11.51 -4.45 -2.85
C SER A 249 -12.62 -4.19 -3.86
N ASN A 250 -13.29 -3.05 -3.69
CA ASN A 250 -14.11 -2.42 -4.72
C ASN A 250 -13.28 -1.54 -5.68
N VAL A 251 -11.95 -1.52 -5.56
CA VAL A 251 -11.05 -0.70 -6.38
C VAL A 251 -10.01 -1.58 -7.07
N ILE A 252 -9.70 -1.27 -8.34
CA ILE A 252 -8.45 -1.68 -8.99
C ILE A 252 -7.65 -0.43 -9.34
N THR A 253 -6.37 -0.40 -8.96
CA THR A 253 -5.43 0.70 -9.25
C THR A 253 -4.36 0.24 -10.23
N ALA A 254 -4.29 0.88 -11.39
CA ALA A 254 -3.18 0.72 -12.33
C ALA A 254 -2.18 1.87 -12.14
N GLN A 255 -0.91 1.57 -11.85
CA GLN A 255 0.17 2.55 -11.95
C GLN A 255 0.68 2.56 -13.40
N LEU A 256 0.70 3.71 -14.07
CA LEU A 256 1.13 3.83 -15.47
C LEU A 256 2.65 4.05 -15.56
N PHE A 257 3.39 3.13 -14.95
CA PHE A 257 4.85 3.18 -14.86
C PHE A 257 5.48 2.28 -15.91
N ASP A 258 6.27 2.86 -16.81
CA ASP A 258 6.99 2.09 -17.82
C ASP A 258 8.28 1.51 -17.22
N LYS A 259 8.23 0.21 -16.88
CA LYS A 259 9.37 -0.56 -16.35
C LYS A 259 10.62 -0.51 -17.24
N ALA A 260 10.49 -0.26 -18.55
CA ALA A 260 11.62 -0.22 -19.47
C ALA A 260 12.35 1.14 -19.50
N THR A 261 11.66 2.25 -19.20
CA THR A 261 12.26 3.59 -19.11
C THR A 261 12.49 4.08 -17.70
N GLY A 262 11.76 3.54 -16.71
CA GLY A 262 11.77 4.00 -15.32
C GLY A 262 10.98 5.29 -15.09
N GLU A 263 10.22 5.76 -16.07
CA GLU A 263 9.37 6.95 -15.96
C GLU A 263 7.87 6.58 -15.95
N PHE A 264 7.06 7.44 -15.33
CA PHE A 264 5.62 7.44 -15.52
C PHE A 264 5.27 7.86 -16.96
N HIS A 265 4.21 7.27 -17.50
CA HIS A 265 3.76 7.53 -18.86
C HIS A 265 3.28 8.98 -19.04
N LYS A 266 3.88 9.70 -19.97
CA LYS A 266 3.55 11.10 -20.28
C LYS A 266 2.58 11.14 -21.46
N ILE A 267 1.55 11.98 -21.36
CA ILE A 267 0.58 12.21 -22.43
C ILE A 267 0.57 13.68 -22.84
N LYS A 268 0.54 13.92 -24.15
CA LYS A 268 0.41 15.24 -24.78
C LYS A 268 -0.99 15.44 -25.35
N LYS A 269 -1.30 16.68 -25.69
CA LYS A 269 -2.47 17.03 -26.49
C LYS A 269 -2.59 16.12 -27.73
N GLY A 270 -3.76 15.49 -27.90
CA GLY A 270 -4.07 14.65 -29.05
C GLY A 270 -3.55 13.20 -28.99
N GLU A 271 -2.65 12.87 -28.06
CA GLU A 271 -2.25 11.48 -27.79
C GLU A 271 -3.36 10.70 -27.07
N LYS A 272 -3.27 9.37 -27.11
CA LYS A 272 -4.27 8.45 -26.54
C LYS A 272 -3.60 7.22 -25.96
N ILE A 273 -4.16 6.72 -24.87
CA ILE A 273 -3.73 5.49 -24.20
C ILE A 273 -4.92 4.52 -24.18
N ARG A 274 -4.75 3.30 -24.69
CA ARG A 274 -5.76 2.23 -24.56
C ARG A 274 -5.49 1.47 -23.26
N MET A 275 -6.43 1.50 -22.34
CA MET A 275 -6.37 0.84 -21.04
C MET A 275 -7.09 -0.50 -21.09
N SER A 276 -6.56 -1.51 -20.40
CA SER A 276 -7.27 -2.74 -20.06
C SER A 276 -7.05 -3.08 -18.58
N LEU A 277 -8.10 -3.50 -17.87
CA LEU A 277 -8.09 -3.93 -16.47
C LEU A 277 -8.78 -5.29 -16.34
N PHE A 278 -8.24 -6.23 -15.56
CA PHE A 278 -8.91 -7.51 -15.24
C PHE A 278 -9.61 -7.43 -13.88
N LEU A 279 -10.86 -7.92 -13.81
CA LEU A 279 -11.73 -7.89 -12.63
C LEU A 279 -12.21 -9.30 -12.26
N ALA A 280 -12.54 -9.49 -10.98
CA ALA A 280 -13.18 -10.68 -10.38
C ALA A 280 -14.61 -10.38 -9.86
N PRO A 281 -15.59 -10.04 -10.72
CA PRO A 281 -16.98 -9.90 -10.28
C PRO A 281 -17.60 -11.28 -10.06
N LEU A 282 -18.14 -11.54 -8.86
CA LEU A 282 -18.78 -12.82 -8.53
C LEU A 282 -20.11 -13.03 -9.29
N GLU A 283 -20.75 -11.94 -9.72
CA GLU A 283 -22.09 -11.93 -10.31
C GLU A 283 -22.22 -10.86 -11.40
N ASN A 284 -23.42 -10.73 -11.97
CA ASN A 284 -23.74 -9.71 -12.96
C ASN A 284 -23.90 -8.32 -12.31
N LEU A 285 -22.83 -7.52 -12.29
CA LEU A 285 -22.84 -6.20 -11.65
C LEU A 285 -23.38 -5.12 -12.61
N GLY A 286 -24.32 -4.31 -12.14
CA GLY A 286 -24.78 -3.13 -12.88
C GLY A 286 -23.80 -1.96 -12.75
N ILE A 287 -23.39 -1.37 -13.88
CA ILE A 287 -22.64 -0.10 -13.91
C ILE A 287 -23.63 1.04 -13.67
N THR A 288 -23.61 1.60 -12.47
CA THR A 288 -24.39 2.78 -12.04
C THR A 288 -23.55 4.05 -12.10
N ASN A 289 -24.13 5.21 -11.72
CA ASN A 289 -23.38 6.48 -11.56
C ASN A 289 -22.33 6.43 -10.43
N ASP A 290 -22.41 5.42 -9.56
CA ASP A 290 -21.56 5.29 -8.37
C ASP A 290 -20.21 4.64 -8.72
N TRP A 291 -20.17 3.88 -9.83
CA TRP A 291 -18.94 3.42 -10.47
C TRP A 291 -18.17 4.59 -11.07
N LYS A 292 -16.86 4.65 -10.84
CA LYS A 292 -16.00 5.76 -11.26
C LYS A 292 -14.68 5.26 -11.85
N ILE A 293 -14.16 5.96 -12.85
CA ILE A 293 -12.73 5.97 -13.16
C ILE A 293 -12.09 7.20 -12.51
N GLU A 294 -10.88 7.04 -12.00
CA GLU A 294 -10.13 8.05 -11.26
C GLU A 294 -8.69 8.10 -11.81
N ILE A 295 -8.40 9.04 -12.73
CA ILE A 295 -7.13 9.18 -13.46
C ILE A 295 -6.25 10.23 -12.81
N LEU A 296 -5.03 9.90 -12.46
CA LEU A 296 -4.11 10.75 -11.74
C LEU A 296 -3.01 11.29 -12.65
N VAL A 297 -2.92 12.61 -12.76
CA VAL A 297 -1.99 13.35 -13.61
C VAL A 297 -1.16 14.32 -12.78
N GLN A 298 0.10 14.50 -13.13
CA GLN A 298 0.91 15.63 -12.70
C GLN A 298 1.11 16.61 -13.85
N THR A 299 1.01 17.90 -13.56
CA THR A 299 1.15 18.99 -14.51
C THR A 299 1.85 20.17 -13.85
N ASP A 300 2.59 20.98 -14.61
CA ASP A 300 2.89 22.32 -14.16
C ASP A 300 1.65 23.21 -14.36
N ILE A 301 1.41 24.15 -13.44
CA ILE A 301 0.50 25.29 -13.61
C ILE A 301 1.29 26.59 -13.44
N THR A 302 0.78 27.68 -14.00
CA THR A 302 1.34 29.03 -13.77
C THR A 302 0.33 29.88 -13.01
N GLU A 303 0.73 30.36 -11.84
CA GLU A 303 -0.07 31.21 -10.96
C GLU A 303 0.61 32.57 -10.71
N LYS A 304 -0.12 33.53 -10.13
CA LYS A 304 0.42 34.82 -9.73
C LYS A 304 0.85 34.78 -8.27
N ASP A 305 2.10 35.14 -7.98
CA ASP A 305 2.54 35.37 -6.61
C ASP A 305 1.91 36.63 -6.00
N ASN A 306 2.14 36.85 -4.71
CA ASN A 306 1.69 38.05 -3.97
C ASN A 306 2.26 39.38 -4.54
N SER A 307 3.20 39.31 -5.49
CA SER A 307 3.81 40.45 -6.20
C SER A 307 3.20 40.69 -7.58
N GLY A 308 2.27 39.82 -8.04
CA GLY A 308 1.69 39.85 -9.39
C GLY A 308 2.58 39.22 -10.47
N LYS A 309 3.66 38.52 -10.10
CA LYS A 309 4.60 37.84 -10.99
C LYS A 309 4.12 36.41 -11.26
N ASP A 310 4.28 35.95 -12.49
CA ASP A 310 4.07 34.54 -12.85
C ASP A 310 5.11 33.63 -12.17
N VAL A 311 4.60 32.58 -11.53
CA VAL A 311 5.37 31.49 -10.91
C VAL A 311 4.80 30.17 -11.39
N THR A 312 5.68 29.28 -11.86
CA THR A 312 5.31 27.92 -12.26
C THR A 312 5.43 26.97 -11.08
N LYS A 313 4.36 26.25 -10.77
CA LYS A 313 4.24 25.28 -9.68
C LYS A 313 3.89 23.91 -10.29
N THR A 314 4.71 22.88 -10.05
CA THR A 314 4.26 21.50 -10.32
C THR A 314 3.15 21.16 -9.34
N VAL A 315 1.99 20.75 -9.85
CA VAL A 315 0.83 20.34 -9.08
C VAL A 315 0.27 19.02 -9.58
N ASN A 316 -0.63 18.45 -8.81
CA ASN A 316 -1.19 17.13 -9.04
C ASN A 316 -2.70 17.21 -9.19
N LYS A 317 -3.24 16.44 -10.14
CA LYS A 317 -4.66 16.43 -10.52
C LYS A 317 -5.22 15.01 -10.84
N THR A 318 -6.08 14.44 -9.97
CA THR A 318 -6.86 13.17 -10.17
C THR A 318 -8.29 13.30 -10.72
N PHE A 319 -8.41 13.27 -12.04
CA PHE A 319 -9.62 13.43 -12.84
C PHE A 319 -10.60 12.29 -12.53
N ARG A 320 -11.75 12.62 -11.88
CA ARG A 320 -12.78 11.66 -11.44
C ARG A 320 -13.96 11.62 -12.41
N LYS A 321 -14.36 10.42 -12.85
CA LYS A 321 -15.46 10.22 -13.80
C LYS A 321 -16.40 9.06 -13.48
N SER A 322 -17.64 9.40 -13.12
CA SER A 322 -18.78 8.46 -13.09
C SER A 322 -18.96 7.75 -14.43
N LEU A 323 -19.20 6.43 -14.38
CA LEU A 323 -19.42 5.55 -15.53
C LEU A 323 -20.91 5.33 -15.86
N GLY A 324 -21.82 5.94 -15.11
CA GLY A 324 -23.25 5.80 -15.31
C GLY A 324 -23.70 6.34 -16.66
N MET A 325 -24.27 5.48 -17.50
CA MET A 325 -24.82 5.86 -18.80
C MET A 325 -26.30 6.25 -18.72
N LYS A 326 -26.77 7.02 -19.71
CA LYS A 326 -28.17 7.41 -19.87
C LYS A 326 -28.62 7.28 -21.33
N ASN A 327 -29.91 7.08 -21.53
CA ASN A 327 -30.60 7.26 -22.81
C ASN A 327 -30.78 8.76 -23.12
N ASP A 328 -31.19 9.08 -24.34
CA ASP A 328 -31.51 10.45 -24.78
C ASP A 328 -32.63 11.12 -23.97
N ASP A 329 -33.50 10.33 -23.31
CA ASP A 329 -34.56 10.81 -22.40
C ASP A 329 -34.08 11.05 -20.95
N GLY A 330 -32.79 10.80 -20.67
CA GLY A 330 -32.19 10.95 -19.35
C GLY A 330 -32.36 9.76 -18.39
N THR A 331 -33.08 8.70 -18.79
CA THR A 331 -33.18 7.45 -18.00
C THR A 331 -31.85 6.70 -17.98
N ALA A 332 -31.53 6.05 -16.86
CA ALA A 332 -30.25 5.36 -16.70
C ALA A 332 -30.18 4.08 -17.54
N VAL A 333 -29.11 3.92 -18.33
CA VAL A 333 -28.82 2.70 -19.09
C VAL A 333 -27.91 1.82 -18.26
N GLY A 334 -28.51 0.80 -17.63
CA GLY A 334 -27.76 -0.23 -16.91
C GLY A 334 -26.97 -1.10 -17.89
N THR A 335 -25.70 -0.76 -18.10
CA THR A 335 -24.72 -1.75 -18.60
C THR A 335 -24.44 -2.76 -17.50
N THR A 336 -24.18 -4.01 -17.88
CA THR A 336 -23.96 -5.11 -16.93
C THR A 336 -22.58 -5.70 -17.17
N LEU A 337 -21.67 -5.53 -16.20
CA LEU A 337 -20.45 -6.31 -16.13
C LEU A 337 -20.84 -7.77 -15.88
N LYS A 338 -20.48 -8.62 -16.82
CA LYS A 338 -20.69 -10.07 -16.77
C LYS A 338 -19.37 -10.75 -16.45
N PRO A 339 -19.34 -11.73 -15.53
CA PRO A 339 -18.16 -12.56 -15.26
C PRO A 339 -17.60 -13.21 -16.54
N GLY A 340 -16.27 -13.26 -16.69
CA GLY A 340 -15.60 -13.89 -17.83
C GLY A 340 -15.83 -13.24 -19.21
N MET A 341 -16.25 -11.97 -19.27
CA MET A 341 -16.48 -11.24 -20.52
C MET A 341 -15.61 -9.97 -20.64
N VAL A 342 -15.41 -9.53 -21.88
CA VAL A 342 -14.77 -8.23 -22.19
C VAL A 342 -15.85 -7.16 -22.32
N HIS A 343 -15.65 -6.02 -21.65
CA HIS A 343 -16.55 -4.86 -21.68
C HIS A 343 -15.78 -3.63 -22.13
N GLU A 344 -16.15 -3.10 -23.29
CA GLU A 344 -15.57 -1.89 -23.87
C GLU A 344 -16.41 -0.68 -23.44
N LEU A 345 -15.82 0.21 -22.62
CA LEU A 345 -16.44 1.48 -22.24
C LEU A 345 -16.18 2.53 -23.33
N PRO A 346 -17.03 3.56 -23.46
CA PRO A 346 -16.75 4.71 -24.31
C PRO A 346 -15.39 5.34 -23.99
N ALA A 347 -14.73 5.89 -25.01
CA ALA A 347 -13.50 6.66 -24.81
C ALA A 347 -13.74 7.80 -23.81
N LEU A 348 -12.87 7.91 -22.82
CA LEU A 348 -12.93 8.95 -21.81
C LEU A 348 -12.68 10.31 -22.46
N PRO A 349 -13.25 11.40 -21.92
CA PRO A 349 -12.98 12.74 -22.41
C PRO A 349 -11.50 13.12 -22.39
N ASN A 350 -11.16 14.17 -23.16
CA ASN A 350 -9.90 14.87 -23.01
C ASN A 350 -9.78 15.46 -21.59
N LEU A 351 -8.59 15.33 -21.01
CA LEU A 351 -8.22 15.97 -19.75
C LEU A 351 -8.27 17.51 -19.92
N ASP A 352 -8.79 18.25 -18.93
CA ASP A 352 -8.60 19.71 -18.85
C ASP A 352 -7.80 20.04 -17.60
N VAL A 353 -6.50 20.22 -17.78
CA VAL A 353 -5.56 20.51 -16.70
C VAL A 353 -5.86 21.82 -15.96
N SER A 354 -6.68 22.71 -16.54
CA SER A 354 -7.19 23.90 -15.84
C SER A 354 -8.33 23.56 -14.88
N ALA A 355 -9.30 22.73 -15.29
CA ALA A 355 -10.57 22.50 -14.60
C ALA A 355 -10.48 21.70 -13.27
N GLY A 356 -9.30 21.19 -12.92
CA GLY A 356 -9.11 20.42 -11.71
C GLY A 356 -9.05 21.19 -10.40
N THR A 357 -9.56 20.55 -9.33
CA THR A 357 -9.10 20.77 -7.95
C THR A 357 -7.60 20.44 -7.85
N GLU A 358 -6.99 20.69 -6.69
CA GLU A 358 -5.67 20.15 -6.31
C GLU A 358 -5.82 18.94 -5.36
N TRP A 359 -4.73 18.19 -5.16
CA TRP A 359 -4.71 17.03 -4.27
C TRP A 359 -5.13 17.40 -2.83
N GLY A 360 -6.23 16.82 -2.37
CA GLY A 360 -6.52 16.72 -0.95
C GLY A 360 -5.56 15.76 -0.23
N THR A 361 -4.55 16.29 0.45
CA THR A 361 -3.67 15.52 1.36
C THR A 361 -4.44 14.70 2.40
N GLY A 362 -5.70 15.03 2.66
CA GLY A 362 -6.60 14.32 3.58
C GLY A 362 -7.13 12.95 3.11
N ASP A 363 -6.92 12.51 1.86
CA ASP A 363 -7.28 11.16 1.38
C ASP A 363 -6.09 10.34 0.84
N TRP A 364 -4.86 10.69 1.24
CA TRP A 364 -3.65 10.24 0.56
C TRP A 364 -3.41 8.72 0.60
N MET A 365 -3.68 8.04 1.72
CA MET A 365 -3.42 6.60 1.83
C MET A 365 -4.33 5.81 0.89
N THR A 366 -5.45 6.38 0.44
CA THR A 366 -6.34 5.75 -0.55
C THR A 366 -5.65 5.48 -1.90
N ASN A 367 -4.49 6.09 -2.16
CA ASN A 367 -3.69 5.94 -3.39
C ASN A 367 -2.59 4.86 -3.29
N ILE A 368 -2.26 4.38 -2.08
CA ILE A 368 -1.19 3.39 -1.87
C ILE A 368 -1.71 1.96 -2.13
N PRO A 369 -0.97 1.09 -2.86
CA PRO A 369 -1.36 -0.32 -3.02
C PRO A 369 -1.56 -1.01 -1.66
N ARG A 370 -2.57 -1.88 -1.52
CA ARG A 370 -2.90 -2.50 -0.22
C ARG A 370 -1.94 -3.64 0.15
N ASN A 371 -1.16 -4.12 -0.81
CA ASN A 371 -0.10 -5.12 -0.71
C ASN A 371 1.29 -4.48 -0.54
N VAL A 372 1.37 -3.48 0.34
CA VAL A 372 2.61 -2.81 0.78
C VAL A 372 2.75 -3.06 2.26
N TYR A 373 3.96 -3.38 2.72
CA TYR A 373 4.22 -3.71 4.12
C TYR A 373 4.20 -2.45 4.99
N LEU A 374 3.81 -2.58 6.28
CA LEU A 374 3.73 -1.41 7.18
C LEU A 374 5.09 -0.73 7.45
N SER A 375 6.19 -1.43 7.24
CA SER A 375 7.55 -0.88 7.33
C SER A 375 7.98 -0.06 6.09
N GLU A 376 7.32 -0.25 4.94
CA GLU A 376 7.66 0.43 3.68
C GLU A 376 7.03 1.83 3.53
N ILE A 377 6.03 2.16 4.34
CA ILE A 377 5.28 3.40 4.21
C ILE A 377 5.80 4.50 5.15
N SER A 378 6.10 5.65 4.56
CA SER A 378 6.48 6.86 5.28
C SER A 378 5.24 7.64 5.70
N ILE A 379 5.10 7.95 6.99
CA ILE A 379 3.89 8.54 7.55
C ILE A 379 4.23 9.90 8.17
N PRO A 380 3.64 11.02 7.70
CA PRO A 380 3.78 12.29 8.39
C PRO A 380 3.00 12.27 9.71
N GLY A 381 3.60 12.89 10.72
CA GLY A 381 3.15 12.82 12.10
C GLY A 381 3.37 14.11 12.88
N THR A 382 2.63 14.26 13.98
CA THR A 382 2.74 15.40 14.89
C THR A 382 3.28 15.01 16.27
N TRP A 383 4.33 15.71 16.70
CA TRP A 383 4.93 15.53 18.02
C TRP A 383 4.13 16.26 19.09
N ASN A 384 3.74 15.55 20.15
CA ASN A 384 2.81 16.01 21.18
C ASN A 384 1.56 16.66 20.52
N SER A 385 0.78 15.86 19.79
CA SER A 385 -0.24 16.30 18.82
C SER A 385 -1.29 17.28 19.34
N LEU A 386 -1.56 17.29 20.64
CA LEU A 386 -2.52 18.20 21.28
C LEU A 386 -1.86 19.30 22.11
N ASN A 387 -0.53 19.41 22.06
CA ASN A 387 0.23 20.37 22.83
C ASN A 387 0.39 21.69 22.09
N SER A 388 -0.19 22.74 22.67
CA SER A 388 -0.19 24.11 22.15
C SER A 388 1.21 24.71 21.91
N ASP A 389 2.25 24.25 22.62
CA ASP A 389 3.64 24.66 22.39
C ASP A 389 4.31 23.94 21.21
N CYS A 390 3.85 22.75 20.85
CA CYS A 390 4.39 21.96 19.73
C CYS A 390 3.60 22.14 18.42
N GLN A 391 2.29 22.39 18.52
CA GLN A 391 1.32 22.31 17.41
C GLN A 391 0.39 23.54 17.28
N SER A 392 0.69 24.64 17.98
CA SER A 392 -0.03 25.94 17.89
C SER A 392 -1.57 25.91 18.02
N ASN A 393 -2.13 24.89 18.67
CA ASN A 393 -3.56 24.59 18.81
C ASN A 393 -4.27 24.09 17.53
N THR A 394 -3.53 23.71 16.48
CA THR A 394 -4.11 23.01 15.32
C THR A 394 -4.79 21.72 15.78
N SER A 395 -6.08 21.55 15.47
CA SER A 395 -6.88 20.40 15.88
C SER A 395 -6.47 19.10 15.17
N ILE A 396 -6.88 17.95 15.70
CA ILE A 396 -6.66 16.64 15.07
C ILE A 396 -7.24 16.59 13.65
N SER A 397 -8.41 17.20 13.41
CA SER A 397 -9.03 17.24 12.09
C SER A 397 -8.26 18.10 11.10
N GLU A 398 -7.70 19.23 11.53
CA GLU A 398 -6.83 20.06 10.70
C GLU A 398 -5.50 19.34 10.40
N GLN A 399 -4.88 18.70 11.39
CA GLN A 399 -3.68 17.87 11.19
C GLN A 399 -3.96 16.73 10.19
N TYR A 400 -5.06 16.01 10.37
CA TYR A 400 -5.48 14.91 9.49
C TYR A 400 -5.74 15.39 8.06
N ALA A 401 -6.33 16.58 7.87
CA ALA A 401 -6.51 17.18 6.56
C ALA A 401 -5.18 17.49 5.85
N LEU A 402 -4.13 17.85 6.59
CA LEU A 402 -2.75 18.00 6.08
C LEU A 402 -2.03 16.66 5.82
N GLY A 403 -2.75 15.53 5.90
CA GLY A 403 -2.22 14.19 5.63
C GLY A 403 -1.60 13.47 6.83
N VAL A 404 -1.61 14.07 8.02
CA VAL A 404 -1.08 13.45 9.25
C VAL A 404 -1.85 12.16 9.56
N ARG A 405 -1.12 11.06 9.78
CA ARG A 405 -1.68 9.77 10.25
C ARG A 405 -0.96 9.20 11.48
N ALA A 406 0.13 9.84 11.91
CA ALA A 406 0.86 9.47 13.14
C ALA A 406 0.74 10.55 14.21
N PHE A 407 0.31 10.19 15.42
CA PHE A 407 0.03 11.14 16.50
C PHE A 407 0.79 10.74 17.78
N HIS A 408 1.56 11.66 18.35
CA HIS A 408 2.22 11.44 19.64
C HIS A 408 1.41 12.05 20.79
N LEU A 409 1.03 11.23 21.79
CA LEU A 409 0.26 11.65 22.95
C LEU A 409 1.07 11.44 24.24
N ASP A 410 1.66 12.52 24.75
CA ASP A 410 2.35 12.58 26.03
C ASP A 410 1.31 12.69 27.17
N THR A 411 1.28 11.73 28.10
CA THR A 411 0.19 11.57 29.07
C THR A 411 0.61 11.80 30.52
N ARG A 412 -0.36 12.21 31.35
CA ARG A 412 -0.22 12.42 32.80
C ARG A 412 -1.58 12.31 33.49
N TRP A 413 -1.64 11.85 34.73
CA TRP A 413 -2.89 11.84 35.51
C TRP A 413 -3.41 13.25 35.76
N LYS A 414 -4.74 13.46 35.75
CA LYS A 414 -5.36 14.72 36.16
C LYS A 414 -6.13 14.62 37.47
N ALA A 415 -6.03 15.67 38.29
CA ALA A 415 -6.57 15.68 39.65
C ALA A 415 -7.39 16.94 39.97
N SER A 416 -8.33 16.79 40.90
CA SER A 416 -9.03 17.93 41.51
C SER A 416 -8.08 18.79 42.34
N LYS A 417 -8.10 20.11 42.11
CA LYS A 417 -7.21 21.06 42.78
C LYS A 417 -7.62 21.29 44.24
N ASN A 418 -7.05 20.50 45.13
CA ASN A 418 -7.19 20.62 46.58
C ASN A 418 -5.86 21.12 47.19
N GLY A 419 -5.71 22.43 47.38
CA GLY A 419 -4.48 22.99 47.96
C GLY A 419 -4.28 24.50 47.74
N ALA A 420 -3.30 25.05 48.44
CA ALA A 420 -2.83 26.43 48.30
C ALA A 420 -1.46 26.49 47.57
N LEU A 421 -1.01 27.68 47.21
CA LEU A 421 0.35 27.96 46.66
C LEU A 421 0.79 27.13 45.43
N GLY A 422 -0.16 26.55 44.68
CA GLY A 422 0.13 25.82 43.44
C GLY A 422 0.46 24.34 43.61
N GLN A 423 0.31 23.80 44.83
CA GLN A 423 0.47 22.37 45.12
C GLN A 423 -0.90 21.70 45.30
N ILE A 424 -0.96 20.38 45.12
CA ILE A 424 -2.14 19.56 45.43
C ILE A 424 -1.81 18.59 46.56
N ILE A 425 -2.64 18.56 47.60
CA ILE A 425 -2.52 17.68 48.77
C ILE A 425 -3.52 16.53 48.58
N ASN A 426 -3.08 15.28 48.74
CA ASN A 426 -3.87 14.04 48.60
C ASN A 426 -4.70 14.04 47.29
N PRO A 427 -4.03 13.90 46.12
CA PRO A 427 -4.64 14.19 44.82
C PRO A 427 -5.77 13.23 44.48
N THR A 428 -7.01 13.73 44.43
CA THR A 428 -8.15 12.96 43.90
C THR A 428 -7.99 12.84 42.38
N ILE A 429 -7.44 11.71 41.92
CA ILE A 429 -7.26 11.41 40.50
C ILE A 429 -8.63 11.21 39.84
N THR A 430 -8.80 11.81 38.65
CA THR A 430 -10.07 11.84 37.89
C THR A 430 -9.94 11.22 36.49
N GLY A 431 -8.78 10.63 36.18
CA GLY A 431 -8.48 9.95 34.92
C GLY A 431 -7.07 10.26 34.40
N LEU A 432 -6.62 9.50 33.40
CA LEU A 432 -5.42 9.81 32.63
C LEU A 432 -5.76 10.91 31.60
N SER A 433 -4.86 11.86 31.40
CA SER A 433 -5.02 13.02 30.51
C SER A 433 -3.83 13.21 29.58
N VAL A 434 -4.02 13.97 28.50
CA VAL A 434 -2.93 14.38 27.59
C VAL A 434 -2.33 15.72 28.05
N CYS A 435 -1.02 15.87 27.89
CA CYS A 435 -0.28 17.10 28.19
C CYS A 435 -0.39 18.13 27.04
N ASP A 436 -1.49 18.88 27.04
CA ASP A 436 -1.88 19.94 26.09
C ASP A 436 -1.06 21.25 26.15
N GLY A 437 -0.10 21.34 27.08
CA GLY A 437 0.68 22.56 27.37
C GLY A 437 0.11 23.38 28.52
N SER A 438 -1.04 22.99 29.09
CA SER A 438 -1.58 23.62 30.30
C SER A 438 -0.72 23.36 31.55
N THR A 439 -0.98 24.14 32.61
CA THR A 439 -0.21 24.07 33.85
C THR A 439 -0.44 22.75 34.60
N SER A 440 0.65 22.02 34.83
CA SER A 440 0.71 20.86 35.73
C SER A 440 1.20 21.25 37.12
N TYR A 441 0.65 20.60 38.14
CA TYR A 441 0.84 20.91 39.57
C TYR A 441 1.62 19.80 40.25
N SER A 442 2.59 20.15 41.09
CA SER A 442 3.30 19.17 41.94
C SER A 442 2.38 18.67 43.06
N VAL A 443 2.49 17.39 43.38
CA VAL A 443 1.84 16.80 44.55
C VAL A 443 2.64 17.18 45.82
N PHE A 444 1.95 17.45 46.93
CA PHE A 444 2.59 17.80 48.19
C PHE A 444 2.81 16.55 49.06
N GLY A 445 4.06 16.32 49.47
CA GLY A 445 4.46 15.18 50.29
C GLY A 445 4.84 13.91 49.50
N GLU A 446 4.58 13.91 48.19
CA GLU A 446 4.90 12.82 47.26
C GLU A 446 5.65 13.37 46.04
N SER A 447 6.32 12.51 45.27
CA SER A 447 7.01 12.88 44.02
C SER A 447 6.04 12.94 42.83
N GLY A 448 6.35 13.78 41.83
CA GLY A 448 5.61 13.84 40.58
C GLY A 448 4.53 14.93 40.50
N ARG A 449 4.02 15.11 39.28
CA ARG A 449 3.00 16.10 38.91
C ARG A 449 1.72 15.46 38.40
N VAL A 450 0.64 16.24 38.50
CA VAL A 450 -0.67 15.96 37.88
C VAL A 450 -1.13 17.16 37.04
N ASN A 451 -1.91 16.90 36.00
CA ASN A 451 -2.58 17.94 35.23
C ASN A 451 -3.83 18.46 35.97
N GLY A 452 -4.29 19.66 35.63
CA GLY A 452 -5.56 20.19 36.14
C GLY A 452 -6.78 19.46 35.57
N THR A 453 -7.93 19.55 36.26
CA THR A 453 -9.20 18.90 35.85
C THR A 453 -9.66 19.22 34.42
N ALA A 454 -9.31 20.40 33.92
CA ALA A 454 -9.64 20.89 32.58
C ALA A 454 -8.89 20.16 31.43
N ALA A 455 -7.78 19.49 31.71
CA ALA A 455 -7.05 18.73 30.69
C ALA A 455 -7.94 17.61 30.12
N GLN A 456 -7.87 17.37 28.82
CA GLN A 456 -8.67 16.35 28.16
C GLN A 456 -8.22 14.94 28.57
N THR A 457 -9.17 14.02 28.74
CA THR A 457 -8.87 12.61 29.06
C THR A 457 -8.23 11.91 27.86
N PHE A 458 -7.30 10.99 28.12
CA PHE A 458 -6.65 10.20 27.07
C PHE A 458 -7.68 9.53 26.15
N GLN A 459 -8.72 8.91 26.71
CA GLN A 459 -9.77 8.26 25.94
C GLN A 459 -10.48 9.23 24.98
N SER A 460 -10.89 10.42 25.42
CA SER A 460 -11.59 11.38 24.54
C SER A 460 -10.67 12.00 23.48
N CYS A 461 -9.37 12.10 23.75
CA CYS A 461 -8.37 12.44 22.73
C CYS A 461 -8.24 11.33 21.68
N LEU A 462 -8.20 10.06 22.09
CA LEU A 462 -8.14 8.91 21.19
C LEU A 462 -9.44 8.72 20.40
N GLU A 463 -10.61 8.90 21.01
CA GLU A 463 -11.92 8.95 20.34
C GLU A 463 -11.93 10.04 19.25
N THR A 464 -11.33 11.20 19.51
CA THR A 464 -11.21 12.29 18.52
C THR A 464 -10.33 11.89 17.34
N ILE A 465 -9.24 11.15 17.56
CA ILE A 465 -8.40 10.60 16.46
C ILE A 465 -9.18 9.55 15.68
N VAL A 466 -9.83 8.60 16.35
CA VAL A 466 -10.61 7.52 15.73
C VAL A 466 -11.75 8.06 14.86
N ARG A 467 -12.49 9.10 15.29
CA ARG A 467 -13.58 9.70 14.49
C ARG A 467 -13.10 10.45 13.24
N ASN A 468 -11.81 10.76 13.12
CA ASN A 468 -11.25 11.31 11.87
C ASN A 468 -10.85 10.21 10.87
N LEU A 469 -10.97 8.92 11.21
CA LEU A 469 -10.48 7.83 10.37
C LEU A 469 -11.38 7.54 9.16
N ASN A 470 -10.87 7.85 7.97
CA ASN A 470 -11.38 7.30 6.72
C ASN A 470 -11.21 5.76 6.70
N PRO A 471 -12.27 4.96 6.44
CA PRO A 471 -12.19 3.50 6.39
C PRO A 471 -11.21 2.93 5.35
N ALA A 472 -10.82 3.71 4.34
CA ALA A 472 -9.83 3.32 3.32
C ALA A 472 -8.37 3.63 3.71
N GLU A 473 -8.11 3.96 4.98
CA GLU A 473 -6.81 4.34 5.54
C GLU A 473 -6.60 3.74 6.95
N TYR A 474 -5.45 3.99 7.58
CA TYR A 474 -5.18 3.64 8.98
C TYR A 474 -4.42 4.77 9.70
N MET A 475 -4.28 4.69 11.02
CA MET A 475 -3.48 5.63 11.82
C MET A 475 -2.59 4.92 12.85
N VAL A 476 -1.56 5.62 13.32
CA VAL A 476 -0.68 5.19 14.42
C VAL A 476 -0.74 6.22 15.53
N VAL A 477 -0.98 5.78 16.77
CA VAL A 477 -0.94 6.64 17.97
C VAL A 477 0.15 6.13 18.89
N PHE A 478 1.12 6.99 19.20
CA PHE A 478 2.28 6.66 20.02
C PHE A 478 2.17 7.39 21.36
N CYS A 479 2.06 6.64 22.44
CA CYS A 479 1.73 7.14 23.76
C CYS A 479 2.95 7.12 24.69
N THR A 480 3.12 8.18 25.48
CA THR A 480 4.19 8.32 26.48
C THR A 480 3.64 8.75 27.83
N PHE A 481 4.44 8.67 28.90
CA PHE A 481 4.10 9.17 30.23
C PHE A 481 5.10 10.26 30.63
N ALA A 482 4.62 11.50 30.77
CA ALA A 482 5.48 12.68 30.86
C ALA A 482 6.46 12.60 32.04
N GLN A 483 7.74 12.96 31.84
CA GLN A 483 8.73 12.96 32.94
C GLN A 483 8.26 13.85 34.11
N ASP A 484 8.56 13.44 35.35
CA ASP A 484 8.00 14.03 36.60
C ASP A 484 6.45 13.91 36.65
N SER A 485 5.88 12.76 36.25
CA SER A 485 4.47 12.44 36.51
C SER A 485 4.27 11.67 37.81
N TYR A 486 3.20 11.99 38.52
CA TYR A 486 2.82 11.31 39.76
C TYR A 486 2.35 9.87 39.50
N SER A 487 2.75 8.92 40.35
CA SER A 487 2.41 7.50 40.24
C SER A 487 2.17 6.80 41.58
N GLY A 488 1.83 7.55 42.64
CA GLY A 488 1.58 7.02 43.99
C GLY A 488 0.18 6.41 44.18
N ASP A 489 -0.07 5.82 45.35
CA ASP A 489 -1.22 4.97 45.69
C ASP A 489 -2.61 5.56 45.38
N ASN A 490 -2.75 6.89 45.27
CA ASN A 490 -4.01 7.54 44.84
C ASN A 490 -4.36 7.31 43.35
N CYS A 491 -3.49 6.71 42.53
CA CYS A 491 -3.77 6.35 41.15
C CYS A 491 -4.68 5.09 41.06
N PRO A 492 -5.74 5.09 40.23
CA PRO A 492 -6.70 3.98 40.16
C PRO A 492 -6.15 2.72 39.49
N SER A 493 -5.06 2.84 38.74
CA SER A 493 -4.36 1.77 38.02
C SER A 493 -2.98 2.28 37.57
N THR A 494 -2.16 1.42 36.98
CA THR A 494 -0.97 1.88 36.22
C THR A 494 -1.39 2.66 34.98
N TRP A 495 -0.61 3.66 34.56
CA TRP A 495 -0.93 4.51 33.40
C TRP A 495 -1.07 3.70 32.10
N MET A 496 -0.22 2.68 31.88
CA MET A 496 -0.32 1.71 30.77
C MET A 496 -1.69 1.00 30.72
N LYS A 497 -2.21 0.59 31.89
CA LYS A 497 -3.53 -0.04 31.98
C LYS A 497 -4.63 0.97 31.66
N ALA A 498 -4.54 2.21 32.13
CA ALA A 498 -5.52 3.24 31.76
C ALA A 498 -5.55 3.57 30.26
N ILE A 499 -4.43 3.42 29.53
CA ILE A 499 -4.40 3.49 28.06
C ILE A 499 -5.05 2.24 27.44
N SER A 500 -4.70 1.05 27.94
CA SER A 500 -5.25 -0.22 27.45
C SER A 500 -6.77 -0.29 27.63
N ASP A 501 -7.26 0.08 28.82
CA ASP A 501 -8.68 0.16 29.16
C ASP A 501 -9.42 1.16 28.26
N ALA A 502 -8.79 2.30 27.91
CA ALA A 502 -9.36 3.26 26.96
C ALA A 502 -9.43 2.70 25.53
N CYS A 503 -8.45 1.90 25.11
CA CYS A 503 -8.46 1.21 23.82
C CYS A 503 -9.55 0.14 23.76
N ASP A 504 -9.70 -0.65 24.83
CA ASP A 504 -10.77 -1.65 24.95
C ASP A 504 -12.16 -1.01 25.03
N ASN A 505 -12.32 0.13 25.71
CA ASN A 505 -13.58 0.89 25.74
C ASN A 505 -14.00 1.36 24.33
N ILE A 506 -13.05 1.82 23.52
CA ILE A 506 -13.32 2.24 22.13
C ILE A 506 -13.63 1.01 21.26
N TYR A 507 -12.81 -0.04 21.33
CA TYR A 507 -13.00 -1.27 20.56
C TYR A 507 -14.37 -1.91 20.83
N ASN A 508 -14.76 -2.02 22.11
CA ASN A 508 -16.03 -2.62 22.54
C ASN A 508 -17.20 -1.60 22.61
N SER A 509 -17.03 -0.40 22.03
CA SER A 509 -18.05 0.66 22.07
C SER A 509 -19.35 0.24 21.38
N THR A 510 -20.48 0.81 21.82
CA THR A 510 -21.77 0.73 21.11
C THR A 510 -21.95 1.84 20.06
N ASP A 511 -20.95 2.72 19.91
CA ASP A 511 -20.91 3.75 18.88
C ASP A 511 -20.18 3.20 17.64
N GLU A 512 -20.90 3.07 16.52
CA GLU A 512 -20.37 2.49 15.28
C GLU A 512 -19.25 3.34 14.62
N GLU A 513 -19.05 4.61 15.03
CA GLU A 513 -17.88 5.39 14.62
C GLU A 513 -16.59 4.96 15.37
N LEU A 514 -16.71 4.32 16.53
CA LEU A 514 -15.61 3.93 17.43
C LEU A 514 -15.37 2.42 17.51
N LYS A 515 -16.45 1.65 17.44
CA LYS A 515 -16.50 0.19 17.62
C LYS A 515 -15.58 -0.54 16.65
N GLY A 516 -14.74 -1.42 17.20
CA GLY A 516 -13.74 -2.19 16.45
C GLY A 516 -12.56 -1.38 15.88
N LYS A 517 -12.52 -0.05 16.01
CA LYS A 517 -11.54 0.80 15.31
C LYS A 517 -10.12 0.80 15.90
N ILE A 518 -9.88 0.10 17.01
CA ILE A 518 -8.51 -0.11 17.53
C ILE A 518 -7.99 -1.43 16.98
N TYR A 519 -6.83 -1.42 16.33
CA TYR A 519 -6.23 -2.66 15.84
C TYR A 519 -5.74 -3.52 17.01
N ASP A 520 -5.82 -4.85 16.88
CA ASP A 520 -5.30 -5.75 17.90
C ASP A 520 -3.82 -6.06 17.64
N ALA A 521 -2.93 -5.54 18.50
CA ALA A 521 -1.49 -5.72 18.37
C ALA A 521 -1.03 -7.20 18.31
N SER A 522 -1.83 -8.15 18.80
CA SER A 522 -1.50 -9.59 18.71
C SER A 522 -1.61 -10.16 17.28
N ALA A 523 -2.17 -9.41 16.33
CA ALA A 523 -2.24 -9.76 14.91
C ALA A 523 -1.17 -9.06 14.05
N LEU A 524 -0.34 -8.17 14.63
CA LEU A 524 0.74 -7.50 13.91
C LEU A 524 1.98 -8.40 13.82
N THR A 525 2.56 -8.46 12.62
CA THR A 525 3.78 -9.22 12.29
C THR A 525 4.68 -8.40 11.38
N GLU A 526 5.92 -8.87 11.14
CA GLU A 526 6.80 -8.30 10.11
C GLU A 526 6.17 -8.29 8.71
N ASP A 527 5.32 -9.28 8.39
CA ASP A 527 4.66 -9.41 7.09
C ASP A 527 3.33 -8.63 6.94
N THR A 528 2.87 -7.90 7.96
CA THR A 528 1.56 -7.22 7.91
C THR A 528 1.54 -6.13 6.83
N LEU A 529 0.44 -6.10 6.06
CA LEU A 529 0.23 -5.21 4.93
C LEU A 529 -0.74 -4.06 5.29
N ILE A 530 -0.68 -2.96 4.54
CA ILE A 530 -1.61 -1.83 4.67
C ILE A 530 -3.07 -2.28 4.57
N GLY A 531 -3.36 -3.26 3.70
CA GLY A 531 -4.70 -3.83 3.51
C GLY A 531 -5.31 -4.46 4.76
N ASP A 532 -4.47 -4.97 5.67
CA ASP A 532 -4.90 -5.74 6.84
C ASP A 532 -5.30 -4.83 8.01
N VAL A 533 -4.81 -3.58 8.02
CA VAL A 533 -5.01 -2.59 9.09
C VAL A 533 -5.92 -1.42 8.71
N LEU A 534 -6.44 -1.37 7.47
CA LEU A 534 -7.41 -0.35 7.06
C LEU A 534 -8.60 -0.28 8.01
N ASN A 535 -9.17 0.93 8.18
CA ASN A 535 -10.25 1.23 9.12
C ASN A 535 -9.87 1.06 10.61
N HIS A 536 -8.58 0.89 10.96
CA HIS A 536 -8.11 0.81 12.35
C HIS A 536 -7.04 1.86 12.73
N VAL A 537 -6.88 2.04 14.04
CA VAL A 537 -5.81 2.79 14.69
C VAL A 537 -4.92 1.83 15.46
N ILE A 538 -3.62 1.82 15.17
CA ILE A 538 -2.60 1.06 15.89
C ILE A 538 -2.12 1.91 17.05
N VAL A 539 -2.14 1.38 18.28
CA VAL A 539 -1.69 2.11 19.48
C VAL A 539 -0.41 1.49 20.02
N VAL A 540 0.64 2.30 20.18
CA VAL A 540 1.95 1.92 20.73
C VAL A 540 2.17 2.65 22.04
N ILE A 541 2.47 1.91 23.11
CA ILE A 541 2.79 2.43 24.44
C ILE A 541 4.31 2.40 24.62
N ASN A 542 4.94 3.59 24.67
CA ASN A 542 6.34 3.72 25.06
C ASN A 542 6.48 3.87 26.57
N LEU A 543 7.10 2.86 27.18
CA LEU A 543 7.32 2.81 28.61
C LEU A 543 8.30 3.89 29.09
N ASP A 544 8.07 4.40 30.29
CA ASP A 544 8.95 5.33 30.99
C ASP A 544 10.14 4.62 31.68
N ASN A 545 10.10 3.29 31.77
CA ASN A 545 11.13 2.44 32.39
C ASN A 545 11.19 1.05 31.72
N THR A 546 12.32 0.34 31.84
CA THR A 546 12.55 -0.98 31.25
C THR A 546 11.48 -2.00 31.67
N PHE A 547 11.09 -2.88 30.75
CA PHE A 547 10.04 -3.90 30.92
C PHE A 547 10.08 -4.66 32.25
N ASP A 548 11.25 -5.00 32.79
CA ASP A 548 11.38 -5.76 34.05
C ASP A 548 10.73 -5.09 35.27
N ASN A 549 10.58 -3.76 35.24
CA ASN A 549 9.91 -3.00 36.29
C ASN A 549 8.37 -3.03 36.19
N TYR A 550 7.81 -3.65 35.15
CA TYR A 550 6.37 -3.66 34.87
C TYR A 550 5.79 -5.04 34.56
N THR A 551 4.57 -5.28 35.07
CA THR A 551 3.61 -6.26 34.54
C THR A 551 2.75 -5.54 33.51
N LEU A 552 2.79 -5.97 32.25
CA LEU A 552 1.94 -5.43 31.19
C LEU A 552 0.51 -6.00 31.30
N PRO A 553 -0.55 -5.31 30.83
CA PRO A 553 -1.90 -5.83 30.90
C PRO A 553 -2.11 -6.98 29.90
N ASP A 554 -2.47 -8.16 30.39
CA ASP A 554 -2.46 -9.42 29.62
C ASP A 554 -3.33 -9.39 28.35
N THR A 555 -4.45 -8.68 28.37
CA THR A 555 -5.41 -8.59 27.25
C THR A 555 -5.30 -7.29 26.45
N SER A 556 -4.21 -6.51 26.61
CA SER A 556 -4.08 -5.22 25.92
C SER A 556 -3.93 -5.38 24.40
N LYS A 557 -4.73 -4.61 23.66
CA LYS A 557 -4.63 -4.44 22.20
C LYS A 557 -3.46 -3.55 21.76
N CYS A 558 -2.71 -2.96 22.69
CA CYS A 558 -1.60 -2.07 22.38
C CYS A 558 -0.30 -2.85 22.11
N LEU A 559 0.53 -2.28 21.24
CA LEU A 559 1.96 -2.60 21.23
C LEU A 559 2.66 -1.90 22.42
N PHE A 560 3.77 -2.45 22.88
CA PHE A 560 4.61 -1.92 23.95
C PHE A 560 6.07 -1.87 23.51
N THR A 561 6.77 -0.78 23.86
CA THR A 561 8.20 -0.57 23.60
C THR A 561 8.87 0.13 24.80
N TYR A 562 10.19 0.22 24.83
CA TYR A 562 10.92 1.05 25.79
C TYR A 562 12.01 1.87 25.11
N VAL A 563 11.67 3.11 24.77
CA VAL A 563 12.57 4.15 24.27
C VAL A 563 12.78 5.17 25.40
N PRO A 564 13.98 5.29 25.99
CA PRO A 564 14.20 6.05 27.23
C PRO A 564 13.74 7.52 27.17
N MET A 565 12.69 7.85 27.92
CA MET A 565 12.23 9.23 28.06
C MET A 565 13.16 10.11 28.90
N ASN A 566 13.88 9.52 29.86
CA ASN A 566 14.99 10.18 30.52
C ASN A 566 16.25 9.98 29.67
N LEU A 567 16.80 11.05 29.09
CA LEU A 567 17.82 10.91 28.06
C LEU A 567 19.17 10.51 28.68
N GLU A 568 19.74 9.39 28.26
CA GLU A 568 21.06 8.93 28.73
C GLU A 568 22.20 9.42 27.82
N SER A 569 23.35 9.76 28.40
CA SER A 569 24.51 10.23 27.61
C SER A 569 25.07 9.19 26.64
N ASP A 570 25.06 7.89 27.00
CA ASP A 570 25.65 6.82 26.15
C ASP A 570 24.85 6.59 24.85
N HIS A 571 23.54 6.88 24.87
CA HIS A 571 22.66 6.80 23.69
C HIS A 571 22.98 7.85 22.63
N TYR A 572 23.51 9.02 23.01
CA TYR A 572 23.83 10.11 22.08
C TYR A 572 25.34 10.36 21.91
N THR A 573 26.20 9.73 22.72
CA THR A 573 27.66 9.81 22.65
C THR A 573 28.28 8.52 23.19
N GLY A 574 29.31 7.97 22.56
CA GLY A 574 29.93 6.74 23.05
C GLY A 574 29.40 5.50 22.33
N THR A 575 29.06 4.45 23.08
CA THR A 575 28.89 3.10 22.53
C THR A 575 27.50 2.79 22.00
N LYS A 576 26.44 3.38 22.56
CA LYS A 576 25.07 3.27 22.01
C LYS A 576 24.71 4.39 21.03
N ALA A 577 25.68 5.19 20.59
CA ALA A 577 25.49 6.23 19.57
C ALA A 577 25.52 5.68 18.13
N THR A 578 25.60 4.36 17.95
CA THR A 578 25.38 3.66 16.68
C THR A 578 23.89 3.37 16.47
N ILE A 579 23.48 3.07 15.25
CA ILE A 579 22.09 2.70 14.95
C ILE A 579 21.63 1.47 15.74
N ASP A 580 22.52 0.50 15.97
CA ASP A 580 22.24 -0.71 16.78
C ASP A 580 21.89 -0.40 18.25
N GLY A 581 22.29 0.78 18.75
CA GLY A 581 21.96 1.26 20.09
C GLY A 581 20.56 1.86 20.24
N HIS A 582 19.81 1.96 19.13
CA HIS A 582 18.44 2.51 19.05
C HIS A 582 17.50 1.53 18.32
N ILE A 583 17.73 0.22 18.48
CA ILE A 583 16.82 -0.86 18.06
C ILE A 583 15.95 -1.23 19.26
N ASP A 584 14.72 -0.73 19.28
CA ASP A 584 13.77 -0.91 20.36
C ASP A 584 12.69 -1.94 19.97
N PRO A 585 12.70 -3.17 20.52
CA PRO A 585 11.75 -4.21 20.15
C PRO A 585 10.30 -3.88 20.52
N LEU A 586 9.35 -4.43 19.77
CA LEU A 586 7.91 -4.33 20.02
C LEU A 586 7.35 -5.63 20.63
N TYR A 587 6.46 -5.46 21.59
CA TYR A 587 5.75 -6.53 22.27
C TYR A 587 4.25 -6.28 22.31
N TYR A 588 3.45 -7.33 22.50
CA TYR A 588 2.02 -7.28 22.80
C TYR A 588 1.69 -8.08 24.06
N SER A 589 0.51 -7.85 24.66
CA SER A 589 0.03 -8.57 25.85
C SER A 589 1.10 -8.68 26.96
N SER A 590 1.21 -9.84 27.63
CA SER A 590 2.18 -10.17 28.68
C SER A 590 3.61 -10.35 28.13
N LYS A 591 4.17 -9.29 27.51
CA LYS A 591 5.53 -9.24 26.93
C LYS A 591 5.81 -10.30 25.85
N GLN A 592 4.82 -10.62 25.00
CA GLN A 592 5.04 -11.49 23.85
C GLN A 592 5.67 -10.68 22.70
N PRO A 593 6.75 -11.13 22.05
CA PRO A 593 7.39 -10.39 20.96
C PRO A 593 6.55 -10.44 19.69
N SER A 594 6.40 -9.33 18.97
CA SER A 594 5.66 -9.30 17.68
C SER A 594 6.51 -9.65 16.45
N GLY A 595 7.81 -9.95 16.64
CA GLY A 595 8.81 -10.04 15.57
C GLY A 595 9.34 -8.66 15.13
N ILE A 596 8.52 -7.62 15.24
CA ILE A 596 8.84 -6.26 14.81
C ILE A 596 9.74 -5.56 15.84
N SER A 597 10.73 -4.79 15.36
CA SER A 597 11.52 -3.82 16.13
C SER A 597 11.40 -2.42 15.55
N MET A 598 11.84 -1.39 16.26
CA MET A 598 11.88 -0.02 15.77
C MET A 598 13.28 0.57 15.80
N TYR A 599 13.69 1.23 14.72
CA TYR A 599 14.75 2.23 14.79
C TYR A 599 14.18 3.54 15.31
N THR A 600 14.71 4.07 16.41
CA THR A 600 14.13 5.24 17.08
C THR A 600 15.07 6.44 17.12
N SER A 601 14.50 7.65 17.15
CA SER A 601 15.25 8.89 17.37
C SER A 601 14.58 9.81 18.40
N HIS A 602 13.89 9.22 19.38
CA HIS A 602 13.10 9.96 20.38
C HIS A 602 13.97 10.96 21.15
N ALA A 603 13.64 12.24 21.11
CA ALA A 603 14.29 13.25 21.95
C ALA A 603 13.37 14.46 22.20
N GLN A 604 12.78 14.51 23.40
CA GLN A 604 11.92 15.61 23.83
C GLN A 604 12.69 16.94 24.00
N ILE A 605 14.00 16.88 24.28
CA ILE A 605 14.83 18.05 24.57
C ILE A 605 16.21 17.96 23.88
N SER A 606 16.72 19.09 23.38
CA SER A 606 18.07 19.21 22.80
C SER A 606 18.70 20.57 23.15
N THR A 607 19.98 20.77 22.81
CA THR A 607 20.66 22.07 22.97
C THR A 607 21.25 22.58 21.66
N THR A 608 21.25 23.90 21.48
CA THR A 608 21.97 24.60 20.40
C THR A 608 23.46 24.79 20.71
N GLY A 609 23.90 24.53 21.93
CA GLY A 609 25.31 24.53 22.30
C GLY A 609 26.09 23.36 21.71
N SER A 610 27.38 23.55 21.46
CA SER A 610 28.32 22.51 20.99
C SER A 610 28.69 21.46 22.06
N SER A 611 27.96 21.42 23.17
CA SER A 611 28.22 20.54 24.32
C SER A 611 26.91 20.31 25.06
N ALA A 612 26.71 19.08 25.54
CA ALA A 612 25.48 18.69 26.20
C ALA A 612 25.27 19.36 27.56
N VAL A 613 24.02 19.40 28.02
CA VAL A 613 23.63 19.96 29.32
C VAL A 613 22.82 18.91 30.10
N ASN A 614 23.07 18.77 31.40
CA ASN A 614 22.22 17.97 32.28
C ASN A 614 20.99 18.80 32.70
N CYS A 615 19.81 18.21 32.52
CA CYS A 615 18.51 18.86 32.71
C CYS A 615 17.69 18.26 33.87
N GLY A 616 18.36 17.71 34.89
CA GLY A 616 17.69 17.05 36.01
C GLY A 616 16.84 15.88 35.53
N ASP A 617 15.53 15.93 35.80
CA ASP A 617 14.56 14.86 35.52
C ASP A 617 14.28 14.62 34.02
N ARG A 618 14.90 15.40 33.12
CA ARG A 618 14.92 15.17 31.66
C ARG A 618 16.24 14.54 31.16
N GLY A 619 17.25 14.42 32.02
CA GLY A 619 18.52 13.79 31.68
C GLY A 619 19.44 14.62 30.80
N TYR A 620 20.00 13.99 29.77
CA TYR A 620 21.04 14.50 28.89
C TYR A 620 20.47 15.26 27.68
N SER A 621 20.44 16.59 27.76
CA SER A 621 20.16 17.43 26.59
C SER A 621 21.37 17.45 25.65
N HIS A 622 21.31 16.63 24.62
CA HIS A 622 22.36 16.47 23.61
C HIS A 622 22.40 17.65 22.62
N PRO A 623 23.56 17.98 22.00
CA PRO A 623 23.62 18.89 20.86
C PRO A 623 22.78 18.39 19.70
N LEU A 624 22.18 19.31 18.93
CA LEU A 624 21.37 18.97 17.75
C LEU A 624 22.09 18.03 16.77
N THR A 625 23.40 18.26 16.54
CA THR A 625 24.24 17.43 15.65
C THR A 625 24.24 15.93 15.98
N ASN A 626 24.09 15.54 17.24
CA ASN A 626 24.04 14.13 17.62
C ASN A 626 22.75 13.45 17.12
N ARG A 627 21.65 14.20 17.09
CA ARG A 627 20.34 13.74 16.58
C ARG A 627 20.26 13.84 15.06
N ASP A 628 20.86 14.86 14.45
CA ASP A 628 21.07 14.90 13.00
C ASP A 628 21.81 13.64 12.51
N ASN A 629 22.87 13.24 13.21
CA ASN A 629 23.66 12.06 12.87
C ASN A 629 22.85 10.76 13.02
N LEU A 630 22.11 10.58 14.11
CA LEU A 630 21.26 9.40 14.33
C LEU A 630 20.16 9.29 13.27
N VAL A 631 19.46 10.38 12.97
CA VAL A 631 18.38 10.40 11.96
C VAL A 631 18.93 10.10 10.56
N ASN A 632 20.10 10.66 10.19
CA ASN A 632 20.76 10.30 8.93
C ASN A 632 21.21 8.84 8.92
N ALA A 633 21.73 8.28 10.02
CA ALA A 633 22.11 6.87 10.10
C ALA A 633 20.90 5.93 9.90
N ILE A 634 19.73 6.27 10.44
CA ILE A 634 18.48 5.51 10.22
C ILE A 634 18.04 5.60 8.75
N TRP A 635 18.16 6.77 8.11
CA TRP A 635 17.88 6.91 6.68
C TRP A 635 18.91 6.23 5.76
N ASP A 636 20.19 6.17 6.16
CA ASP A 636 21.22 5.44 5.42
C ASP A 636 21.07 3.92 5.61
N TRP A 637 20.59 3.45 6.78
CA TRP A 637 20.12 2.08 6.96
C TRP A 637 18.92 1.79 6.05
N SER A 638 17.88 2.64 6.03
CA SER A 638 16.70 2.44 5.19
C SER A 638 17.07 2.31 3.71
N LYS A 639 17.88 3.26 3.21
CA LYS A 639 18.46 3.23 1.86
C LYS A 639 19.21 1.94 1.55
N THR A 640 19.87 1.35 2.53
CA THR A 640 20.64 0.10 2.39
C THR A 640 19.74 -1.14 2.48
N ASN A 641 18.77 -1.16 3.40
CA ASN A 641 17.81 -2.24 3.58
C ASN A 641 16.93 -2.38 2.34
N TYR A 642 16.14 -1.35 2.02
CA TYR A 642 15.21 -1.38 0.88
C TYR A 642 15.92 -1.33 -0.47
N GLY A 643 17.23 -1.04 -0.51
CA GLY A 643 18.08 -1.25 -1.69
C GLY A 643 18.42 -2.73 -1.98
N SER A 644 18.17 -3.65 -1.04
CA SER A 644 18.42 -5.09 -1.18
C SER A 644 17.29 -5.78 -1.95
N PRO A 645 17.57 -6.82 -2.78
CA PRO A 645 16.52 -7.70 -3.31
C PRO A 645 15.88 -8.55 -2.21
N ASN A 646 16.63 -8.83 -1.14
CA ASN A 646 16.15 -9.46 0.08
C ASN A 646 16.20 -8.40 1.19
N TYR A 647 15.31 -7.41 1.09
CA TYR A 647 15.14 -6.40 2.13
C TYR A 647 14.33 -6.98 3.29
N LYS A 648 14.42 -6.36 4.46
CA LYS A 648 13.69 -6.80 5.66
C LYS A 648 12.47 -5.94 5.93
N HIS A 649 11.43 -6.58 6.46
CA HIS A 649 10.18 -5.94 6.89
C HIS A 649 10.08 -5.79 8.43
N ASP A 650 10.98 -6.46 9.17
CA ASP A 650 11.02 -6.60 10.63
C ASP A 650 11.37 -5.31 11.41
N HIS A 651 11.75 -4.22 10.74
CA HIS A 651 12.05 -2.94 11.37
C HIS A 651 11.12 -1.83 10.88
N TRP A 652 10.37 -1.22 11.80
CA TRP A 652 9.73 0.07 11.58
C TRP A 652 10.71 1.20 11.94
N MET A 653 10.42 2.44 11.52
CA MET A 653 11.25 3.60 11.85
C MET A 653 10.41 4.68 12.54
N TYR A 654 10.72 4.96 13.80
CA TYR A 654 10.09 5.99 14.62
C TYR A 654 11.01 7.22 14.70
N LEU A 655 10.76 8.21 13.85
CA LEU A 655 11.53 9.44 13.82
C LEU A 655 10.81 10.54 14.60
N GLY A 656 11.09 10.54 15.90
CA GLY A 656 10.77 11.65 16.79
C GLY A 656 11.60 12.86 16.44
N LEU A 657 11.03 13.83 15.71
CA LEU A 657 11.69 15.05 15.21
C LEU A 657 11.15 16.36 15.84
N GLY A 658 10.21 16.28 16.77
CA GLY A 658 9.72 17.42 17.56
C GLY A 658 10.43 17.63 18.90
N GLY A 659 9.79 18.34 19.82
CA GLY A 659 10.35 18.70 21.13
C GLY A 659 10.87 20.14 21.19
N TYR A 660 11.80 20.45 22.10
CA TYR A 660 12.28 21.82 22.31
C TYR A 660 13.78 21.95 22.64
N ILE A 661 14.30 23.17 22.50
CA ILE A 661 15.63 23.57 22.96
C ILE A 661 15.61 24.04 24.42
N LEU A 662 16.58 23.60 25.21
CA LEU A 662 16.85 24.17 26.53
C LEU A 662 17.41 25.60 26.40
N THR A 663 16.69 26.61 26.92
CA THR A 663 17.19 27.98 27.02
C THR A 663 17.93 28.24 28.34
N SER A 664 18.98 29.05 28.29
CA SER A 664 20.03 29.15 29.34
C SER A 664 19.61 29.88 30.64
N SER A 665 18.32 30.06 30.87
CA SER A 665 17.75 30.79 32.02
C SER A 665 16.76 29.97 32.84
N GLY A 666 16.76 28.64 32.72
CA GLY A 666 16.02 27.73 33.60
C GLY A 666 14.49 27.84 33.53
N GLY A 667 13.96 28.45 32.47
CA GLY A 667 12.52 28.60 32.24
C GLY A 667 12.06 27.79 31.03
N ASN A 668 10.75 27.49 30.97
CA ASN A 668 10.12 26.76 29.87
C ASN A 668 9.95 27.66 28.61
N GLY A 669 11.04 28.25 28.13
CA GLY A 669 11.05 29.30 27.11
C GLY A 669 11.32 28.80 25.69
N SER A 670 10.25 28.61 24.93
CA SER A 670 10.18 28.84 23.46
C SER A 670 11.32 28.26 22.59
N GLY A 671 11.72 27.00 22.82
CA GLY A 671 12.70 26.31 21.98
C GLY A 671 12.12 25.53 20.79
N TYR A 672 10.79 25.38 20.71
CA TYR A 672 10.06 24.52 19.77
C TYR A 672 10.28 24.93 18.29
N ASP A 673 10.31 26.23 18.05
CA ASP A 673 10.51 26.87 16.75
C ASP A 673 11.87 26.50 16.14
N THR A 674 12.90 26.33 16.97
CA THR A 674 14.26 25.97 16.53
C THR A 674 14.37 24.50 16.12
N ILE A 675 13.51 23.65 16.69
CA ILE A 675 13.37 22.24 16.32
C ILE A 675 12.60 22.13 14.99
N GLU A 676 11.47 22.83 14.85
CA GLU A 676 10.67 22.91 13.61
C GLU A 676 11.53 23.39 12.42
N ASN A 677 12.18 24.55 12.56
CA ASN A 677 13.03 25.14 11.52
C ASN A 677 14.31 24.35 11.22
N ARG A 678 14.62 23.28 11.97
CA ARG A 678 15.70 22.34 11.64
C ARG A 678 15.16 21.11 10.92
N TYR A 679 14.25 20.38 11.55
CA TYR A 679 13.92 19.03 11.10
C TYR A 679 12.89 18.99 9.97
N ALA A 680 11.92 19.90 9.91
CA ALA A 680 10.99 19.96 8.79
C ALA A 680 11.74 20.29 7.47
N PRO A 681 12.70 21.24 7.43
CA PRO A 681 13.59 21.39 6.28
C PRO A 681 14.52 20.20 6.02
N MET A 682 15.06 19.55 7.06
CA MET A 682 15.93 18.37 6.89
C MET A 682 15.21 17.20 6.21
N VAL A 683 13.97 16.90 6.63
CA VAL A 683 13.12 15.87 5.98
C VAL A 683 12.83 16.24 4.54
N TYR A 684 12.38 17.48 4.28
CA TYR A 684 12.07 17.93 2.92
C TYR A 684 13.28 17.80 1.99
N ASN A 685 14.45 18.27 2.42
CA ASN A 685 15.68 18.24 1.63
C ASN A 685 16.15 16.79 1.38
N ARG A 686 16.11 15.92 2.39
CA ARG A 686 16.49 14.50 2.24
C ARG A 686 15.62 13.78 1.19
N ILE A 687 14.32 14.08 1.14
CA ILE A 687 13.42 13.54 0.11
C ILE A 687 13.62 14.24 -1.23
N ASP A 688 13.91 15.55 -1.25
CA ASP A 688 14.20 16.29 -2.48
C ASP A 688 15.55 15.91 -3.12
N GLU A 689 16.47 15.28 -2.39
CA GLU A 689 17.70 14.69 -2.96
C GLU A 689 17.46 13.35 -3.68
N MET A 690 16.36 12.63 -3.38
CA MET A 690 16.01 11.37 -4.03
C MET A 690 15.57 11.61 -5.49
N GLY A 691 15.91 10.69 -6.40
CA GLY A 691 15.69 10.85 -7.84
C GLY A 691 16.57 11.91 -8.51
N LYS A 692 17.61 12.37 -7.82
CA LYS A 692 18.68 13.23 -8.36
C LYS A 692 20.03 12.57 -8.12
N ASN A 693 20.98 12.79 -9.04
CA ASN A 693 22.38 12.33 -8.91
C ASN A 693 22.49 10.86 -8.45
N ASP A 694 21.65 10.01 -9.04
CA ASP A 694 21.60 8.57 -8.84
C ASP A 694 21.29 8.13 -7.38
N VAL A 695 20.63 9.00 -6.61
CA VAL A 695 20.12 8.69 -5.27
C VAL A 695 18.76 7.98 -5.37
N PRO A 696 18.64 6.71 -4.92
CA PRO A 696 17.37 5.99 -4.93
C PRO A 696 16.36 6.61 -3.94
N TYR A 697 15.07 6.36 -4.18
CA TYR A 697 14.02 6.53 -3.18
C TYR A 697 14.04 5.37 -2.18
N TYR A 698 13.63 5.63 -0.93
CA TYR A 698 13.48 4.64 0.14
C TYR A 698 12.58 5.22 1.22
N PRO A 699 11.93 4.41 2.07
CA PRO A 699 11.06 4.89 3.14
C PRO A 699 11.84 5.79 4.11
N VAL A 700 11.23 6.88 4.58
CA VAL A 700 11.79 7.70 5.69
C VAL A 700 11.17 7.35 7.04
N GLY A 701 10.06 6.61 7.06
CA GLY A 701 9.41 6.12 8.29
C GLY A 701 8.31 7.01 8.85
N ILE A 702 8.01 6.84 10.14
CA ILE A 702 7.00 7.59 10.88
C ILE A 702 7.63 8.88 11.41
N ILE A 703 7.29 10.02 10.80
CA ILE A 703 7.97 11.32 10.99
C ILE A 703 7.16 12.24 11.92
N LEU A 704 7.45 12.26 13.23
CA LEU A 704 6.71 13.06 14.21
C LEU A 704 7.35 14.44 14.43
N MET A 705 6.79 15.50 13.86
CA MET A 705 7.36 16.86 13.84
C MET A 705 6.56 17.87 14.68
N ASN A 706 7.21 18.99 15.05
CA ASN A 706 6.52 20.21 15.50
C ASN A 706 5.82 20.90 14.31
N ASN A 707 4.75 21.63 14.59
CA ASN A 707 4.09 22.59 13.70
C ASN A 707 3.70 23.83 14.54
N LYS A 708 4.69 24.57 15.03
CA LYS A 708 4.49 25.70 15.95
C LYS A 708 4.23 27.00 15.18
N HIS A 709 4.78 27.16 13.98
CA HIS A 709 4.53 28.35 13.15
C HIS A 709 3.53 28.17 12.02
N GLY A 710 3.30 26.94 11.52
CA GLY A 710 2.63 26.76 10.23
C GLY A 710 3.34 27.53 9.10
N GLY A 711 4.66 27.69 9.27
CA GLY A 711 5.40 28.80 8.72
C GLY A 711 6.16 28.45 7.45
N LYS A 712 6.40 29.47 6.61
CA LYS A 712 7.18 29.34 5.39
C LYS A 712 8.68 29.25 5.70
N TYR A 713 9.23 28.06 5.59
CA TYR A 713 10.67 27.80 5.67
C TYR A 713 11.41 28.46 4.50
N THR A 714 12.74 28.59 4.63
CA THR A 714 13.62 29.07 3.56
C THR A 714 14.91 28.28 3.61
N THR A 715 15.25 27.58 2.52
CA THR A 715 16.50 26.84 2.38
C THR A 715 17.48 27.58 1.46
N THR A 716 18.75 27.18 1.51
CA THR A 716 19.78 27.56 0.55
C THR A 716 20.43 26.29 0.05
N ASN A 717 20.44 26.07 -1.27
CA ASN A 717 20.96 24.84 -1.85
C ASN A 717 22.48 24.74 -1.77
N THR A 718 22.99 23.53 -1.56
CA THR A 718 24.41 23.17 -1.40
C THR A 718 25.29 23.56 -2.60
N THR A 719 24.68 23.86 -3.76
CA THR A 719 25.35 24.34 -4.98
C THR A 719 25.71 25.83 -4.97
N GLY A 720 25.35 26.57 -3.92
CA GLY A 720 25.62 28.01 -3.81
C GLY A 720 24.65 28.92 -4.59
N THR A 721 23.71 28.34 -5.35
CA THR A 721 22.62 29.07 -5.99
C THR A 721 21.48 29.26 -4.99
N THR A 722 21.17 30.51 -4.63
CA THR A 722 20.05 30.84 -3.74
C THR A 722 18.70 30.65 -4.44
N THR A 723 18.16 29.44 -4.39
CA THR A 723 16.76 29.15 -4.73
C THR A 723 15.91 29.20 -3.46
N THR A 724 15.13 30.26 -3.27
CA THR A 724 14.22 30.41 -2.13
C THR A 724 13.01 29.48 -2.26
N LEU A 725 13.20 28.19 -1.99
CA LEU A 725 12.09 27.26 -1.81
C LEU A 725 11.32 27.64 -0.56
N THR A 726 10.01 27.83 -0.75
CA THR A 726 9.09 28.43 0.22
C THR A 726 7.97 27.43 0.49
N TYR A 727 8.19 26.54 1.46
CA TYR A 727 7.26 25.49 1.86
C TYR A 727 7.00 25.57 3.37
N ASP A 728 5.92 24.97 3.82
CA ASP A 728 5.47 24.94 5.22
C ASP A 728 5.28 23.49 5.70
N PHE A 729 4.71 23.28 6.88
CA PHE A 729 4.42 21.94 7.41
C PHE A 729 3.56 21.10 6.44
N ALA A 730 2.58 21.70 5.75
CA ALA A 730 1.76 21.00 4.77
C ALA A 730 2.60 20.55 3.57
N GLY A 731 3.51 21.40 3.08
CA GLY A 731 4.46 21.06 2.02
C GLY A 731 5.47 19.97 2.42
N VAL A 732 5.83 19.85 3.71
CA VAL A 732 6.67 18.72 4.19
C VAL A 732 5.84 17.44 4.32
N CYS A 733 4.61 17.52 4.82
CA CYS A 733 3.68 16.40 4.80
C CYS A 733 3.50 15.89 3.37
N GLU A 734 3.09 16.75 2.43
CA GLU A 734 2.95 16.43 1.01
C GLU A 734 4.20 15.73 0.48
N LYS A 735 5.42 16.26 0.74
CA LYS A 735 6.68 15.64 0.33
C LYS A 735 6.85 14.19 0.83
N ILE A 736 6.38 13.87 2.03
CA ILE A 736 6.37 12.50 2.59
C ILE A 736 5.30 11.64 1.89
N LEU A 737 4.10 12.18 1.63
CA LEU A 737 3.05 11.46 0.88
C LEU A 737 3.52 11.13 -0.55
N LEU A 738 4.24 12.09 -1.16
CA LEU A 738 4.78 11.98 -2.49
C LEU A 738 5.85 10.88 -2.59
N LEU A 739 6.69 10.74 -1.56
CA LEU A 739 7.72 9.71 -1.50
C LEU A 739 7.15 8.29 -1.60
N ASN A 740 6.01 7.99 -0.98
CA ASN A 740 5.50 6.61 -0.89
C ASN A 740 5.21 6.00 -2.26
N ASN A 741 4.60 6.77 -3.18
CA ASN A 741 4.44 6.32 -4.55
C ASN A 741 5.80 6.27 -5.27
N ALA A 742 6.67 7.27 -5.09
CA ALA A 742 7.99 7.32 -5.73
C ALA A 742 8.86 6.09 -5.42
N TYR A 743 8.89 5.67 -4.15
CA TYR A 743 9.55 4.46 -3.69
C TYR A 743 8.93 3.19 -4.28
N ARG A 744 7.59 3.06 -4.25
CA ARG A 744 6.91 1.81 -4.63
C ARG A 744 7.07 1.44 -6.10
N LEU A 745 7.34 2.42 -6.97
CA LEU A 745 7.66 2.22 -8.40
C LEU A 745 9.08 1.68 -8.60
N GLN A 746 10.01 2.07 -7.73
CA GLN A 746 11.41 1.67 -7.81
C GLN A 746 11.65 0.25 -7.25
N TYR A 747 10.83 -0.18 -6.30
CA TYR A 747 11.01 -1.44 -5.57
C TYR A 747 9.81 -2.40 -5.64
N ASP A 748 9.09 -2.42 -6.77
CA ASP A 748 8.27 -3.59 -7.07
C ASP A 748 9.15 -4.85 -7.12
N PRO A 749 8.76 -5.96 -6.45
CA PRO A 749 9.55 -7.19 -6.45
C PRO A 749 9.55 -7.89 -7.82
N ASP A 750 8.55 -7.67 -8.67
CA ASP A 750 8.46 -8.26 -10.03
C ASP A 750 9.16 -7.36 -11.08
N LYS A 751 10.32 -6.80 -10.76
CA LYS A 751 11.04 -5.88 -11.67
C LYS A 751 12.08 -6.56 -12.57
N PRO A 752 12.12 -6.24 -13.88
CA PRO A 752 13.16 -6.70 -14.81
C PRO A 752 14.58 -6.31 -14.37
N SER A 753 15.56 -7.14 -14.74
CA SER A 753 16.95 -7.07 -14.29
C SER A 753 17.79 -5.90 -14.88
N ASN A 754 17.19 -5.05 -15.71
CA ASN A 754 17.82 -3.94 -16.43
C ASN A 754 17.31 -2.54 -16.01
N TYR A 755 16.63 -2.45 -14.85
CA TYR A 755 16.03 -1.23 -14.32
C TYR A 755 17.06 -0.12 -14.00
N ASN A 756 16.69 1.14 -14.28
CA ASN A 756 17.51 2.33 -14.00
C ASN A 756 16.90 3.18 -12.85
N PRO A 757 17.54 3.26 -11.66
CA PRO A 757 17.00 3.97 -10.49
C PRO A 757 17.06 5.51 -10.57
N ASN A 758 17.52 6.07 -11.68
CA ASN A 758 17.88 7.49 -11.81
C ASN A 758 16.83 8.28 -12.62
N ALA A 759 15.76 7.61 -13.06
CA ALA A 759 14.62 8.22 -13.74
C ALA A 759 13.73 8.98 -12.73
N LYS A 760 13.18 10.13 -13.15
CA LYS A 760 12.60 11.11 -12.21
C LYS A 760 11.13 10.84 -11.94
N THR A 761 10.84 10.15 -10.83
CA THR A 761 9.47 10.02 -10.34
C THR A 761 9.06 11.24 -9.48
N LYS A 762 7.79 11.62 -9.55
CA LYS A 762 7.14 12.66 -8.74
C LYS A 762 5.67 12.24 -8.61
N SER A 763 5.10 12.24 -7.40
CA SER A 763 3.78 11.65 -7.04
C SER A 763 2.60 12.66 -7.03
N ALA A 764 1.36 12.29 -6.60
CA ALA A 764 0.12 13.00 -6.96
C ALA A 764 -1.25 12.67 -6.21
N ALA A 765 -2.32 13.54 -6.27
CA ALA A 765 -3.82 13.24 -6.33
C ALA A 765 -4.80 14.40 -6.91
N PRO A 766 -6.17 14.58 -6.68
CA PRO A 766 -7.29 15.35 -7.42
C PRO A 766 -7.10 16.68 -8.23
N SER A 767 -7.78 17.09 -9.37
CA SER A 767 -8.87 16.49 -10.25
C SER A 767 -9.28 17.12 -11.67
N TYR A 768 -10.54 16.94 -12.23
CA TYR A 768 -11.30 17.79 -13.26
C TYR A 768 -11.22 17.63 -14.87
N SER A 769 -12.30 17.25 -15.62
CA SER A 769 -12.65 17.23 -17.11
C SER A 769 -12.65 15.97 -18.03
N SER A 770 -13.68 15.68 -18.90
CA SER A 770 -15.02 16.33 -19.24
C SER A 770 -16.36 15.49 -19.33
N GLY A 771 -16.67 14.65 -20.34
CA GLY A 771 -18.02 14.02 -20.56
C GLY A 771 -18.33 12.60 -19.98
N MET A 772 -19.52 12.39 -19.37
CA MET A 772 -20.29 11.21 -18.80
C MET A 772 -21.13 11.71 -17.59
N ASN A 773 -22.21 11.03 -17.14
CA ASN A 773 -23.20 11.61 -16.22
C ASN A 773 -22.66 11.96 -14.81
N ASP A 774 -22.76 13.24 -14.42
CA ASP A 774 -22.30 13.78 -13.14
C ASP A 774 -23.34 13.64 -12.00
N SER A 775 -22.85 13.68 -10.75
CA SER A 775 -23.62 13.77 -9.51
C SER A 775 -23.50 15.15 -8.82
N ASN A 776 -23.22 16.21 -9.60
CA ASN A 776 -23.08 17.61 -9.16
C ASN A 776 -21.98 17.87 -8.12
N VAL A 777 -20.77 17.34 -8.31
CA VAL A 777 -19.57 17.82 -7.60
C VAL A 777 -18.46 18.14 -8.58
N ALA A 778 -18.46 19.40 -9.03
CA ALA A 778 -17.40 20.02 -9.83
C ALA A 778 -17.03 19.29 -11.12
N ALA A 779 -18.01 18.73 -11.86
CA ALA A 779 -17.70 18.17 -13.17
C ALA A 779 -17.06 19.22 -14.09
N PHE A 780 -15.85 18.95 -14.57
CA PHE A 780 -15.62 18.12 -15.74
C PHE A 780 -16.32 18.77 -16.99
N GLY A 781 -15.79 19.88 -17.52
CA GLY A 781 -16.49 20.81 -18.44
C GLY A 781 -16.17 20.73 -19.95
N TRP A 782 -17.18 21.05 -20.77
CA TRP A 782 -17.09 21.51 -22.17
C TRP A 782 -17.64 22.94 -22.26
N ASP A 783 -17.53 23.57 -23.43
CA ASP A 783 -18.26 24.81 -23.79
C ASP A 783 -19.68 24.50 -24.30
#